data_AF-A0A101CWY4-F1
#
_entry.id   AF-A0A101CWY4-F1
#
_cell.length_a   1.000
_cell.length_b   1.000
_cell.length_c   1.000
_cell.angle_alpha   90.00
_cell.angle_beta   90.00
_cell.angle_gamma   90.00
#
_symmetry.space_group_name_H-M   'P 1'
#
loop_
_entity.id
_entity.type
_entity.pdbx_description
1 polymer ?
#
loop_
_entity_poly.entity_id
_entity_poly.type
_entity_poly.pdbx_seq_one_letter_code
_entity_poly.pdbx_strand_id
1 'polypeptide(L)'
;MKETDFESKEVNEIIDQTWKIFEVIRGSVRSEDLEITLFLLSAYNDGLINNDSFIYQGDIRENFLEDVEKSEKYRSIIYIYAPIINAISYKKKEEILYRLKVINRFILQTHFPEIFDNLLYRLSDAQGKYSGQFIQPLEISRFIINLADLPNNATIYNPFAGLASFGTFLNKSQRYYGQEYNPRTWALGKLRLMAHEIDDSNFILDDSIEHWNNFSEFDLIVANPPYGYKIANHSNNYPNERNLTAENFLVKHGIETLNKHGQLICVLPLSFLFKGGREQRFREELVHNNLIDTIVSLPSGLLKHTGIPICIVVFKKYHSNNGFIRLINANDFFISNGTRDKRLDDILLSNVLREDFENKYVKFVSTEMVSASGYNLNIQRYFVKEYLGVSLSEIGETIKGMRVAKGGFGKLVRIRNLKDDKIDHLLNWEKIEEVELTIPTRKIEESCLLITVRWKTLKPTYFEYSGEPIYISHDIVTLKIDETIVDPHYLINELHSESILEQIESFRIAGTIPSIHTVDLFNIKIELPSIEEQRGKVKGLRELSKKIEALQNERNAIVHGKSTAQFDEFASLKHSLGAPRQNILSNAKSLERFFENNNSQAFVEVNNHYQKRYGISLIEVFQQIKEDIDHISLMLEKGEAGLILNNYPNEIQSLKNINKTINSYKENGYNFKITKYLLENEELNKNGVECNIVLLKILLENILSNASKYGFSEKSPANEVVIEMKIIDNFLEITLKNNGIPFPKNFDKTKFTAKFSTANSEKGSGLGGYDINRIASHFGNPDWDLILDKDGLYPVMFKFNLPIIQIANE
;
A
#
# COMPACT_ATOMS: atom_id res chain seq x y z
N MET A 1 -28.38 -2.30 10.98
CA MET A 1 -28.31 -3.73 10.58
C MET A 1 -26.86 -4.07 10.32
N LYS A 2 -26.29 -5.02 11.06
CA LYS A 2 -24.97 -5.59 10.77
C LYS A 2 -25.07 -6.36 9.44
N GLU A 3 -24.03 -6.32 8.60
CA GLU A 3 -23.77 -7.45 7.70
C GLU A 3 -23.64 -8.68 8.61
N THR A 4 -24.72 -9.42 8.78
CA THR A 4 -24.62 -10.82 9.15
C THR A 4 -23.91 -11.49 7.99
N ASP A 5 -22.83 -12.20 8.27
CA ASP A 5 -22.46 -13.39 7.54
C ASP A 5 -23.75 -14.08 7.07
N PHE A 6 -23.97 -14.17 5.76
CA PHE A 6 -25.15 -14.83 5.22
C PHE A 6 -25.00 -16.33 5.45
N GLU A 7 -25.29 -16.79 6.67
CA GLU A 7 -25.16 -18.17 7.12
C GLU A 7 -26.35 -19.05 6.70
N SER A 8 -27.39 -18.46 6.09
CA SER A 8 -28.44 -19.24 5.44
C SER A 8 -27.90 -19.82 4.13
N LYS A 9 -27.57 -21.12 4.20
CA LYS A 9 -27.20 -21.94 3.04
C LYS A 9 -28.19 -21.78 1.87
N GLU A 10 -29.46 -21.57 2.17
CA GLU A 10 -30.54 -21.46 1.19
C GLU A 10 -30.52 -20.14 0.42
N VAL A 11 -30.20 -19.01 1.08
CA VAL A 11 -30.04 -17.70 0.40
C VAL A 11 -28.85 -17.73 -0.55
N ASN A 12 -27.72 -18.30 -0.11
CA ASN A 12 -26.55 -18.47 -0.97
C ASN A 12 -26.85 -19.37 -2.17
N GLU A 13 -27.64 -20.44 -1.97
CA GLU A 13 -28.06 -21.30 -3.08
C GLU A 13 -28.87 -20.53 -4.13
N ILE A 14 -29.79 -19.64 -3.72
CA ILE A 14 -30.55 -18.80 -4.66
C ILE A 14 -29.63 -17.84 -5.41
N ILE A 15 -28.69 -17.20 -4.71
CA ILE A 15 -27.71 -16.30 -5.33
C ILE A 15 -26.88 -17.07 -6.36
N ASP A 16 -26.41 -18.27 -6.05
CA ASP A 16 -25.61 -19.11 -6.95
C ASP A 16 -26.42 -19.60 -8.16
N GLN A 17 -27.68 -20.00 -7.98
CA GLN A 17 -28.54 -20.35 -9.12
C GLN A 17 -28.81 -19.15 -10.01
N THR A 18 -29.03 -17.98 -9.43
CA THR A 18 -29.21 -16.73 -10.18
C THR A 18 -27.93 -16.33 -10.91
N TRP A 19 -26.77 -16.54 -10.30
CA TRP A 19 -25.48 -16.31 -10.95
C TRP A 19 -25.29 -17.19 -12.20
N LYS A 20 -25.80 -18.43 -12.17
CA LYS A 20 -25.79 -19.28 -13.37
C LYS A 20 -26.68 -18.72 -14.47
N ILE A 21 -27.80 -18.05 -14.15
CA ILE A 21 -28.63 -17.35 -15.14
C ILE A 21 -27.81 -16.24 -15.80
N PHE A 22 -27.09 -15.45 -15.00
CA PHE A 22 -26.16 -14.44 -15.50
C PHE A 22 -25.13 -15.05 -16.47
N GLU A 23 -24.50 -16.19 -16.14
CA GLU A 23 -23.52 -16.85 -17.02
C GLU A 23 -24.13 -17.35 -18.34
N VAL A 24 -25.40 -17.75 -18.35
CA VAL A 24 -26.11 -18.11 -19.60
C VAL A 24 -26.31 -16.90 -20.50
N ILE A 25 -26.71 -15.78 -19.89
CA ILE A 25 -26.93 -14.50 -20.57
C ILE A 25 -25.60 -13.93 -21.07
N ARG A 26 -24.53 -14.11 -20.30
CA ARG A 26 -23.16 -13.69 -20.63
C ARG A 26 -22.74 -14.18 -22.02
N GLY A 27 -22.22 -13.25 -22.83
CA GLY A 27 -21.83 -13.51 -24.21
C GLY A 27 -23.00 -13.56 -25.22
N SER A 28 -24.26 -13.42 -24.78
CA SER A 28 -25.44 -13.27 -25.67
C SER A 28 -25.87 -11.82 -25.83
N VAL A 29 -25.59 -11.01 -24.82
CA VAL A 29 -25.96 -9.60 -24.73
C VAL A 29 -24.69 -8.78 -24.44
N ARG A 30 -24.78 -7.45 -24.55
CA ARG A 30 -23.64 -6.58 -24.23
C ARG A 30 -23.35 -6.64 -22.73
N SER A 31 -22.12 -6.32 -22.33
CA SER A 31 -21.72 -6.32 -20.91
C SER A 31 -22.60 -5.41 -20.04
N GLU A 32 -23.03 -4.28 -20.60
CA GLU A 32 -23.95 -3.31 -20.02
C GLU A 32 -25.40 -3.79 -19.91
N ASP A 33 -25.78 -4.88 -20.59
CA ASP A 33 -27.14 -5.43 -20.61
C ASP A 33 -27.31 -6.60 -19.60
N LEU A 34 -26.25 -6.98 -18.88
CA LEU A 34 -26.27 -8.14 -17.98
C LEU A 34 -27.17 -7.96 -16.75
N GLU A 35 -27.50 -6.71 -16.42
CA GLU A 35 -28.46 -6.33 -15.37
C GLU A 35 -29.87 -6.89 -15.61
N ILE A 36 -30.16 -7.34 -16.84
CA ILE A 36 -31.41 -8.03 -17.16
C ILE A 36 -31.65 -9.29 -16.33
N THR A 37 -30.60 -9.88 -15.77
CA THR A 37 -30.71 -10.97 -14.80
C THR A 37 -31.58 -10.57 -13.60
N LEU A 38 -31.43 -9.34 -13.11
CA LEU A 38 -32.21 -8.82 -11.98
C LEU A 38 -33.68 -8.56 -12.37
N PHE A 39 -33.92 -8.10 -13.60
CA PHE A 39 -35.28 -7.96 -14.14
C PHE A 39 -36.00 -9.32 -14.18
N LEU A 40 -35.34 -10.34 -14.72
CA LEU A 40 -35.89 -11.70 -14.81
C LEU A 40 -36.17 -12.29 -13.44
N LEU A 41 -35.24 -12.11 -12.49
CA LEU A 41 -35.43 -12.56 -11.11
C LEU A 41 -36.62 -11.85 -10.46
N SER A 42 -36.78 -10.54 -10.69
CA SER A 42 -37.89 -9.75 -10.15
C SER A 42 -39.23 -10.21 -10.72
N ALA A 43 -39.32 -10.39 -12.04
CA ALA A 43 -40.54 -10.89 -12.68
C ALA A 43 -40.88 -12.32 -12.21
N TYR A 44 -39.88 -13.16 -11.94
CA TYR A 44 -40.09 -14.49 -11.36
C TYR A 44 -40.54 -14.42 -9.88
N ASN A 45 -39.98 -13.51 -9.08
CA ASN A 45 -40.38 -13.26 -7.70
C ASN A 45 -41.87 -12.90 -7.61
N ASP A 46 -42.32 -12.05 -8.54
CA ASP A 46 -43.70 -11.57 -8.64
C ASP A 46 -44.64 -12.56 -9.35
N GLY A 47 -44.12 -13.71 -9.80
CA GLY A 47 -44.93 -14.75 -10.44
C GLY A 47 -45.41 -14.40 -11.85
N LEU A 48 -44.77 -13.44 -12.52
CA LEU A 48 -45.05 -13.06 -13.92
C LEU A 48 -44.29 -13.96 -14.92
N ILE A 49 -43.27 -14.68 -14.46
CA ILE A 49 -42.60 -15.73 -15.22
C ILE A 49 -42.93 -17.06 -14.54
N ASN A 50 -43.72 -17.90 -15.19
CA ASN A 50 -44.20 -19.18 -14.64
C ASN A 50 -43.88 -20.37 -15.56
N ASN A 51 -44.04 -21.58 -15.02
CA ASN A 51 -43.67 -22.85 -15.65
C ASN A 51 -44.49 -23.19 -16.91
N ASP A 52 -45.69 -22.64 -17.07
CA ASP A 52 -46.62 -22.99 -18.15
C ASP A 52 -46.40 -22.16 -19.43
N SER A 53 -45.55 -21.13 -19.37
CA SER A 53 -45.31 -20.17 -20.47
C SER A 53 -44.68 -20.77 -21.74
N PHE A 54 -44.34 -22.07 -21.76
CA PHE A 54 -43.65 -22.74 -22.88
C PHE A 54 -44.22 -24.12 -23.27
N ILE A 55 -45.32 -24.58 -22.64
CA ILE A 55 -45.87 -25.91 -22.94
C ILE A 55 -47.13 -25.77 -23.80
N TYR A 56 -47.00 -25.51 -25.10
CA TYR A 56 -47.93 -26.03 -26.10
C TYR A 56 -47.27 -26.21 -27.48
N GLN A 57 -47.70 -27.28 -28.16
CA GLN A 57 -47.12 -27.94 -29.31
C GLN A 57 -46.93 -27.06 -30.55
N GLY A 58 -45.72 -27.07 -31.13
CA GLY A 58 -45.50 -27.08 -32.58
C GLY A 58 -45.78 -25.81 -33.39
N ASP A 59 -46.45 -24.80 -32.83
CA ASP A 59 -46.66 -23.49 -33.46
C ASP A 59 -46.23 -22.37 -32.50
N ILE A 60 -45.32 -21.53 -32.98
CA ILE A 60 -44.64 -20.50 -32.18
C ILE A 60 -45.59 -19.32 -31.94
N ARG A 61 -46.05 -19.18 -30.70
CA ARG A 61 -46.22 -17.97 -29.87
C ARG A 61 -46.90 -18.43 -28.57
N GLU A 62 -46.64 -17.87 -27.38
CA GLU A 62 -46.78 -16.45 -27.07
C GLU A 62 -45.67 -15.96 -26.12
N ASN A 63 -45.62 -14.64 -25.97
CA ASN A 63 -44.47 -13.83 -25.61
C ASN A 63 -43.86 -14.26 -24.25
N PHE A 64 -42.54 -14.53 -24.18
CA PHE A 64 -41.80 -14.75 -22.91
C PHE A 64 -42.07 -13.65 -21.86
N LEU A 65 -42.57 -12.50 -22.32
CA LEU A 65 -42.87 -11.30 -21.56
C LEU A 65 -44.36 -10.97 -21.49
N GLU A 66 -45.29 -11.82 -21.96
CA GLU A 66 -46.69 -11.44 -22.10
C GLU A 66 -47.33 -10.99 -20.78
N ASP A 67 -47.13 -11.75 -19.72
CA ASP A 67 -47.64 -11.39 -18.39
C ASP A 67 -46.91 -10.17 -17.81
N VAL A 68 -45.64 -9.98 -18.18
CA VAL A 68 -44.86 -8.80 -17.80
C VAL A 68 -45.34 -7.54 -18.55
N GLU A 69 -45.73 -7.67 -19.82
CA GLU A 69 -46.30 -6.61 -20.66
C GLU A 69 -47.66 -6.15 -20.15
N LYS A 70 -48.45 -7.08 -19.58
CA LYS A 70 -49.75 -6.79 -18.97
C LYS A 70 -49.66 -6.23 -17.55
N SER A 71 -48.52 -6.40 -16.88
CA SER A 71 -48.32 -5.95 -15.51
C SER A 71 -48.16 -4.43 -15.41
N GLU A 72 -49.04 -3.77 -14.66
CA GLU A 72 -48.93 -2.33 -14.38
C GLU A 72 -47.60 -1.97 -13.72
N LYS A 73 -47.08 -2.85 -12.86
CA LYS A 73 -45.82 -2.68 -12.12
C LYS A 73 -44.59 -2.62 -13.04
N TYR A 74 -44.57 -3.41 -14.12
CA TYR A 74 -43.41 -3.50 -15.03
C TYR A 74 -43.59 -2.70 -16.34
N ARG A 75 -44.82 -2.25 -16.63
CA ARG A 75 -45.18 -1.56 -17.87
C ARG A 75 -44.26 -0.37 -18.20
N SER A 76 -43.81 0.37 -17.20
CA SER A 76 -42.95 1.55 -17.41
C SER A 76 -41.51 1.18 -17.75
N ILE A 77 -41.02 -0.01 -17.42
CA ILE A 77 -39.60 -0.40 -17.61
C ILE A 77 -39.42 -1.49 -18.66
N ILE A 78 -40.48 -2.18 -19.05
CA ILE A 78 -40.39 -3.33 -19.95
C ILE A 78 -39.84 -2.99 -21.34
N TYR A 79 -40.13 -1.80 -21.87
CA TYR A 79 -39.65 -1.37 -23.18
C TYR A 79 -38.11 -1.30 -23.27
N ILE A 80 -37.43 -1.20 -22.12
CA ILE A 80 -35.96 -1.17 -22.02
C ILE A 80 -35.39 -2.60 -22.09
N TYR A 81 -36.03 -3.55 -21.41
CA TYR A 81 -35.55 -4.92 -21.31
C TYR A 81 -36.02 -5.82 -22.46
N ALA A 82 -37.21 -5.57 -23.03
CA ALA A 82 -37.79 -6.41 -24.08
C ALA A 82 -36.87 -6.59 -25.30
N PRO A 83 -36.21 -5.55 -25.86
CA PRO A 83 -35.28 -5.72 -26.98
C PRO A 83 -34.10 -6.65 -26.65
N ILE A 84 -33.58 -6.57 -25.42
CA ILE A 84 -32.46 -7.38 -24.95
C ILE A 84 -32.89 -8.83 -24.82
N ILE A 85 -34.06 -9.09 -24.21
CA ILE A 85 -34.63 -10.44 -24.07
C ILE A 85 -34.91 -11.04 -25.44
N ASN A 86 -35.44 -10.25 -26.37
CA ASN A 86 -35.72 -10.70 -27.73
C ASN A 86 -34.45 -11.10 -28.50
N ALA A 87 -33.31 -10.48 -28.21
CA ALA A 87 -32.02 -10.85 -28.79
C ALA A 87 -31.44 -12.18 -28.24
N ILE A 88 -31.92 -12.68 -27.09
CA ILE A 88 -31.47 -13.96 -26.52
C ILE A 88 -32.05 -15.12 -27.35
N SER A 89 -31.21 -16.09 -27.71
CA SER A 89 -31.62 -17.26 -28.48
C SER A 89 -32.62 -18.14 -27.72
N TYR A 90 -33.49 -18.82 -28.46
CA TYR A 90 -34.52 -19.72 -27.89
C TYR A 90 -33.93 -20.74 -26.91
N LYS A 91 -32.87 -21.44 -27.30
CA LYS A 91 -32.17 -22.42 -26.44
C LYS A 91 -31.69 -21.81 -25.11
N LYS A 92 -31.20 -20.57 -25.13
CA LYS A 92 -30.75 -19.88 -23.91
C LYS A 92 -31.93 -19.44 -23.05
N LYS A 93 -33.05 -19.02 -23.64
CA LYS A 93 -34.30 -18.73 -22.91
C LYS A 93 -34.82 -19.95 -22.17
N GLU A 94 -34.82 -21.13 -22.81
CA GLU A 94 -35.17 -22.39 -22.14
C GLU A 94 -34.25 -22.69 -20.94
N GLU A 95 -32.94 -22.48 -21.10
CA GLU A 95 -32.00 -22.68 -20.01
C GLU A 95 -32.21 -21.70 -18.84
N ILE A 96 -32.51 -20.44 -19.14
CA ILE A 96 -32.85 -19.42 -18.13
C ILE A 96 -34.07 -19.85 -17.32
N LEU A 97 -35.13 -20.33 -17.99
CA LEU A 97 -36.36 -20.78 -17.32
C LEU A 97 -36.13 -22.00 -16.45
N TYR A 98 -35.36 -22.97 -16.95
CA TYR A 98 -34.98 -24.14 -16.16
C TYR A 98 -34.27 -23.73 -14.87
N ARG A 99 -33.37 -22.74 -14.93
CA ARG A 99 -32.65 -22.24 -13.75
C ARG A 99 -33.55 -21.46 -12.79
N LEU A 100 -34.44 -20.60 -13.32
CA LEU A 100 -35.44 -19.90 -12.50
C LEU A 100 -36.33 -20.90 -11.76
N LYS A 101 -36.75 -21.98 -12.40
CA LYS A 101 -37.60 -23.03 -11.79
C LYS A 101 -36.95 -23.72 -10.58
N VAL A 102 -35.63 -23.81 -10.54
CA VAL A 102 -34.91 -24.41 -9.41
C VAL A 102 -34.88 -23.47 -8.19
N ILE A 103 -35.11 -22.16 -8.38
CA ILE A 103 -35.12 -21.19 -7.30
C ILE A 103 -36.38 -21.36 -6.44
N ASN A 104 -36.18 -21.57 -5.14
CA ASN A 104 -37.26 -21.60 -4.16
C ASN A 104 -37.90 -20.21 -4.02
N ARG A 105 -39.10 -20.04 -4.58
CA ARG A 105 -39.81 -18.76 -4.60
C ARG A 105 -40.18 -18.25 -3.21
N PHE A 106 -40.47 -19.12 -2.24
CA PHE A 106 -40.81 -18.71 -0.87
C PHE A 106 -39.62 -18.03 -0.18
N ILE A 107 -38.43 -18.65 -0.30
CA ILE A 107 -37.20 -18.10 0.27
C ILE A 107 -36.78 -16.84 -0.49
N LEU A 108 -36.91 -16.85 -1.82
CA LEU A 108 -36.66 -15.67 -2.66
C LEU A 108 -37.50 -14.48 -2.20
N GLN A 109 -38.82 -14.66 -2.05
CA GLN A 109 -39.74 -13.59 -1.62
C GLN A 109 -39.42 -13.08 -0.21
N THR A 110 -39.03 -13.98 0.71
CA THR A 110 -38.70 -13.62 2.10
C THR A 110 -37.45 -12.75 2.20
N HIS A 111 -36.46 -12.98 1.33
CA HIS A 111 -35.15 -12.32 1.36
C HIS A 111 -34.87 -11.50 0.09
N PHE A 112 -35.92 -11.08 -0.63
CA PHE A 112 -35.78 -10.51 -1.97
C PHE A 112 -34.89 -9.25 -2.02
N PRO A 113 -35.05 -8.24 -1.15
CA PRO A 113 -34.21 -7.04 -1.20
C PRO A 113 -32.72 -7.35 -0.98
N GLU A 114 -32.42 -8.27 -0.05
CA GLU A 114 -31.06 -8.68 0.31
C GLU A 114 -30.38 -9.45 -0.84
N ILE A 115 -31.10 -10.40 -1.44
CA ILE A 115 -30.65 -11.16 -2.61
C ILE A 115 -30.43 -10.23 -3.81
N PHE A 116 -31.36 -9.30 -4.04
CA PHE A 116 -31.29 -8.34 -5.14
C PHE A 116 -30.05 -7.46 -5.03
N ASP A 117 -29.82 -6.82 -3.89
CA ASP A 117 -28.66 -5.96 -3.68
C ASP A 117 -27.35 -6.76 -3.77
N ASN A 118 -27.29 -7.97 -3.19
CA ASN A 118 -26.11 -8.82 -3.28
C ASN A 118 -25.75 -9.13 -4.75
N LEU A 119 -26.73 -9.54 -5.54
CA LEU A 119 -26.54 -9.81 -6.96
C LEU A 119 -26.17 -8.54 -7.73
N LEU A 120 -26.79 -7.40 -7.44
CA LEU A 120 -26.45 -6.11 -8.04
C LEU A 120 -24.97 -5.75 -7.81
N TYR A 121 -24.48 -5.85 -6.58
CA TYR A 121 -23.07 -5.58 -6.28
C TYR A 121 -22.12 -6.59 -6.93
N ARG A 122 -22.46 -7.89 -6.93
CA ARG A 122 -21.68 -8.91 -7.63
C ARG A 122 -21.62 -8.66 -9.14
N LEU A 123 -22.75 -8.27 -9.75
CA LEU A 123 -22.83 -7.93 -11.18
C LEU A 123 -21.95 -6.72 -11.52
N SER A 124 -22.00 -5.67 -10.69
CA SER A 124 -21.14 -4.50 -10.86
C SER A 124 -19.66 -4.86 -10.80
N ASP A 125 -19.27 -5.73 -9.86
CA ASP A 125 -17.87 -6.18 -9.74
C ASP A 125 -17.44 -7.03 -10.94
N ALA A 126 -18.33 -7.86 -11.50
CA ALA A 126 -18.06 -8.69 -12.67
C ALA A 126 -18.02 -7.92 -14.00
N GLN A 127 -18.77 -6.81 -14.14
CA GLN A 127 -18.79 -5.98 -15.35
C GLN A 127 -17.54 -5.07 -15.47
N GLY A 128 -16.83 -4.80 -14.37
CA GLY A 128 -15.64 -3.95 -14.36
C GLY A 128 -15.93 -2.50 -14.78
N LYS A 129 -14.90 -1.79 -15.29
CA LYS A 129 -14.96 -0.35 -15.65
C LYS A 129 -15.91 0.02 -16.81
N TYR A 130 -16.58 -0.94 -17.43
CA TYR A 130 -17.14 -0.77 -18.78
C TYR A 130 -18.54 -0.13 -18.84
N SER A 131 -19.26 0.02 -17.72
CA SER A 131 -20.62 0.57 -17.77
C SER A 131 -20.75 2.06 -17.42
N GLY A 132 -19.71 2.72 -16.88
CA GLY A 132 -19.78 4.13 -16.48
C GLY A 132 -20.83 4.45 -15.39
N GLN A 133 -21.54 3.44 -14.90
CA GLN A 133 -22.55 3.53 -13.86
C GLN A 133 -21.85 3.32 -12.51
N PHE A 134 -21.75 4.39 -11.72
CA PHE A 134 -21.17 4.34 -10.38
C PHE A 134 -22.25 3.87 -9.40
N ILE A 135 -22.12 2.65 -8.87
CA ILE A 135 -22.93 2.24 -7.72
C ILE A 135 -22.34 2.90 -6.47
N GLN A 136 -23.12 3.79 -5.86
CA GLN A 136 -22.76 4.40 -4.59
C GLN A 136 -22.59 3.32 -3.51
N PRO A 137 -21.49 3.35 -2.72
CA PRO A 137 -21.33 2.47 -1.56
C PRO A 137 -22.53 2.53 -0.61
N LEU A 138 -22.93 1.36 -0.12
CA LEU A 138 -24.14 1.19 0.69
C LEU A 138 -23.98 1.87 2.06
N GLU A 139 -22.76 1.84 2.60
CA GLU A 139 -22.36 2.46 3.86
C GLU A 139 -22.47 3.99 3.81
N ILE A 140 -22.14 4.62 2.69
CA ILE A 140 -22.30 6.07 2.50
C ILE A 140 -23.78 6.45 2.51
N SER A 141 -24.61 5.67 1.80
CA SER A 141 -26.06 5.91 1.73
C SER A 141 -26.71 5.77 3.11
N ARG A 142 -26.38 4.69 3.83
CA ARG A 142 -26.84 4.42 5.19
C ARG A 142 -26.41 5.50 6.17
N PHE A 143 -25.15 5.91 6.10
CA PHE A 143 -24.62 6.99 6.92
C PHE A 143 -25.37 8.30 6.71
N ILE A 144 -25.61 8.70 5.46
CA ILE A 144 -26.31 9.95 5.14
C ILE A 144 -27.76 9.93 5.64
N ILE A 145 -28.48 8.81 5.48
CA ILE A 145 -29.86 8.70 5.96
C ILE A 145 -29.91 8.75 7.49
N ASN A 146 -28.95 8.13 8.19
CA ASN A 146 -28.82 8.24 9.65
C ASN A 146 -28.46 9.66 10.08
N LEU A 147 -27.57 10.34 9.33
CA LEU A 147 -27.16 11.73 9.59
C LEU A 147 -28.34 12.71 9.43
N ALA A 148 -29.26 12.43 8.51
CA ALA A 148 -30.40 13.29 8.24
C ALA A 148 -31.44 13.29 9.36
N ASP A 149 -31.57 12.20 10.14
CA ASP A 149 -32.54 12.05 11.22
C ASP A 149 -33.98 12.48 10.83
N LEU A 150 -34.55 11.75 9.87
CA LEU A 150 -35.80 12.16 9.20
C LEU A 150 -37.06 11.78 9.97
N PRO A 151 -38.12 12.61 9.94
CA PRO A 151 -39.43 12.22 10.44
C PRO A 151 -40.06 11.11 9.59
N ASN A 152 -40.99 10.36 10.19
CA ASN A 152 -41.66 9.23 9.52
C ASN A 152 -42.44 9.61 8.25
N ASN A 153 -42.95 10.84 8.16
CA ASN A 153 -43.70 11.34 7.00
C ASN A 153 -42.87 12.31 6.13
N ALA A 154 -41.53 12.26 6.24
CA ALA A 154 -40.64 13.13 5.49
C ALA A 154 -40.85 13.04 3.98
N THR A 155 -40.58 14.16 3.32
CA THR A 155 -40.61 14.34 1.86
C THR A 155 -39.18 14.48 1.38
N ILE A 156 -38.69 13.48 0.63
CA ILE A 156 -37.29 13.37 0.22
C ILE A 156 -37.18 13.51 -1.28
N TYR A 157 -36.22 14.29 -1.76
CA TYR A 157 -35.92 14.43 -3.17
C TYR A 157 -34.48 14.10 -3.51
N ASN A 158 -34.29 13.35 -4.59
CA ASN A 158 -33.00 13.02 -5.16
C ASN A 158 -32.95 13.36 -6.66
N PRO A 159 -32.37 14.51 -7.04
CA PRO A 159 -32.26 14.96 -8.44
C PRO A 159 -31.29 14.13 -9.29
N PHE A 160 -30.41 13.34 -8.67
CA PHE A 160 -29.40 12.52 -9.35
C PHE A 160 -29.47 11.09 -8.79
N ALA A 161 -30.62 10.47 -8.98
CA ALA A 161 -31.02 9.31 -8.20
C ALA A 161 -30.21 8.05 -8.50
N GLY A 162 -29.65 7.91 -9.70
CA GLY A 162 -28.91 6.71 -10.09
C GLY A 162 -29.76 5.46 -9.88
N LEU A 163 -29.17 4.49 -9.18
CA LEU A 163 -29.85 3.25 -8.78
C LEU A 163 -30.72 3.40 -7.51
N ALA A 164 -31.15 4.61 -7.19
CA ALA A 164 -31.98 4.94 -6.03
C ALA A 164 -31.42 4.46 -4.67
N SER A 165 -30.09 4.43 -4.50
CA SER A 165 -29.42 3.89 -3.31
C SER A 165 -29.84 4.55 -1.99
N PHE A 166 -30.22 5.82 -2.00
CA PHE A 166 -30.74 6.49 -0.81
C PHE A 166 -32.18 6.06 -0.50
N GLY A 167 -32.98 5.82 -1.55
CA GLY A 167 -34.39 5.45 -1.43
C GLY A 167 -34.60 4.12 -0.73
N THR A 168 -33.67 3.16 -0.88
CA THR A 168 -33.76 1.83 -0.27
C THR A 168 -33.65 1.82 1.26
N PHE A 169 -33.25 2.93 1.88
CA PHE A 169 -33.17 3.06 3.35
C PHE A 169 -34.33 3.85 3.95
N LEU A 170 -35.27 4.31 3.11
CA LEU A 170 -36.39 5.11 3.58
C LEU A 170 -37.46 4.23 4.22
N ASN A 171 -38.17 4.80 5.17
CA ASN A 171 -39.36 4.16 5.74
C ASN A 171 -40.50 4.21 4.72
N LYS A 172 -41.36 3.19 4.70
CA LYS A 172 -42.52 3.10 3.78
C LYS A 172 -43.50 4.27 3.87
N SER A 173 -43.50 5.01 4.99
CA SER A 173 -44.35 6.18 5.19
C SER A 173 -43.74 7.49 4.66
N GLN A 174 -42.46 7.47 4.27
CA GLN A 174 -41.77 8.60 3.68
C GLN A 174 -42.03 8.65 2.18
N ARG A 175 -42.07 9.86 1.60
CA ARG A 175 -42.34 10.07 0.18
C ARG A 175 -41.04 10.36 -0.55
N TYR A 176 -40.63 9.45 -1.42
CA TYR A 176 -39.41 9.56 -2.20
C TYR A 176 -39.70 10.10 -3.61
N TYR A 177 -39.08 11.22 -3.95
CA TYR A 177 -39.07 11.81 -5.29
C TYR A 177 -37.67 11.62 -5.88
N GLY A 178 -37.55 11.02 -7.06
CA GLY A 178 -36.26 10.80 -7.68
C GLY A 178 -36.29 11.10 -9.17
N GLN A 179 -35.20 11.65 -9.70
CA GLN A 179 -34.98 11.84 -11.13
C GLN A 179 -33.70 11.13 -11.55
N GLU A 180 -33.78 10.39 -12.66
CA GLU A 180 -32.62 9.76 -13.29
C GLU A 180 -32.70 9.97 -14.80
N TYR A 181 -31.61 10.46 -15.40
CA TYR A 181 -31.54 10.81 -16.81
C TYR A 181 -31.35 9.58 -17.70
N ASN A 182 -30.57 8.59 -17.24
CA ASN A 182 -30.26 7.41 -18.02
C ASN A 182 -31.40 6.38 -17.94
N PRO A 183 -32.04 6.00 -19.07
CA PRO A 183 -33.16 5.06 -19.04
C PRO A 183 -32.84 3.71 -18.40
N ARG A 184 -31.64 3.16 -18.61
CA ARG A 184 -31.24 1.85 -18.07
C ARG A 184 -31.03 1.91 -16.56
N THR A 185 -30.29 2.92 -16.10
CA THR A 185 -30.06 3.18 -14.67
C THR A 185 -31.38 3.45 -13.95
N TRP A 186 -32.29 4.21 -14.58
CA TRP A 186 -33.64 4.42 -14.06
C TRP A 186 -34.44 3.12 -13.95
N ALA A 187 -34.44 2.28 -14.99
CA ALA A 187 -35.17 1.01 -14.96
C ALA A 187 -34.64 0.05 -13.89
N LEU A 188 -33.33 0.02 -13.69
CA LEU A 188 -32.72 -0.77 -12.62
C LEU A 188 -33.02 -0.18 -11.23
N GLY A 189 -32.98 1.15 -11.07
CA GLY A 189 -33.39 1.82 -9.85
C GLY A 189 -34.85 1.56 -9.50
N LYS A 190 -35.75 1.50 -10.50
CA LYS A 190 -37.16 1.12 -10.35
C LYS A 190 -37.29 -0.28 -9.78
N LEU A 191 -36.62 -1.26 -10.40
CA LEU A 191 -36.58 -2.63 -9.89
C LEU A 191 -36.06 -2.71 -8.46
N ARG A 192 -35.04 -1.90 -8.13
CA ARG A 192 -34.46 -1.86 -6.80
C ARG A 192 -35.43 -1.29 -5.75
N LEU A 193 -36.11 -0.19 -6.06
CA LEU A 193 -37.16 0.36 -5.17
C LEU A 193 -38.29 -0.65 -4.97
N MET A 194 -38.72 -1.32 -6.04
CA MET A 194 -39.71 -2.40 -5.97
C MET A 194 -39.25 -3.56 -5.09
N ALA A 195 -37.97 -3.94 -5.17
CA ALA A 195 -37.40 -5.02 -4.37
C ALA A 195 -37.39 -4.70 -2.87
N HIS A 196 -37.21 -3.42 -2.53
CA HIS A 196 -37.26 -2.89 -1.16
C HIS A 196 -38.67 -2.46 -0.71
N GLU A 197 -39.69 -2.70 -1.54
CA GLU A 197 -41.09 -2.31 -1.27
C GLU A 197 -41.26 -0.81 -0.98
N ILE A 198 -40.46 0.02 -1.64
CA ILE A 198 -40.55 1.48 -1.59
C ILE A 198 -41.43 1.94 -2.76
N ASP A 199 -42.35 2.87 -2.48
CA ASP A 199 -43.20 3.48 -3.51
C ASP A 199 -42.32 4.17 -4.56
N ASP A 200 -42.39 3.65 -5.78
CA ASP A 200 -41.60 4.12 -6.91
C ASP A 200 -42.37 5.11 -7.78
N SER A 201 -43.62 5.47 -7.46
CA SER A 201 -44.48 6.29 -8.33
C SER A 201 -43.87 7.64 -8.72
N ASN A 202 -43.05 8.22 -7.84
CA ASN A 202 -42.39 9.51 -8.04
C ASN A 202 -40.91 9.39 -8.43
N PHE A 203 -40.45 8.19 -8.78
CA PHE A 203 -39.14 7.97 -9.39
C PHE A 203 -39.25 8.00 -10.92
N ILE A 204 -38.84 9.12 -11.53
CA ILE A 204 -39.13 9.41 -12.95
C ILE A 204 -37.86 9.42 -13.80
N LEU A 205 -38.02 9.06 -15.08
CA LEU A 205 -37.00 9.19 -16.11
C LEU A 205 -37.05 10.62 -16.67
N ASP A 206 -36.15 11.49 -16.22
CA ASP A 206 -36.14 12.90 -16.60
C ASP A 206 -34.75 13.53 -16.37
N ASP A 207 -34.51 14.68 -17.00
CA ASP A 207 -33.31 15.49 -16.81
C ASP A 207 -33.54 16.53 -15.70
N SER A 208 -32.98 16.31 -14.52
CA SER A 208 -33.10 17.24 -13.39
C SER A 208 -32.41 18.59 -13.60
N ILE A 209 -31.46 18.69 -14.55
CA ILE A 209 -30.80 19.95 -14.91
C ILE A 209 -31.72 20.79 -15.81
N GLU A 210 -32.53 20.20 -16.67
CA GLU A 210 -33.51 20.94 -17.49
C GLU A 210 -34.86 21.12 -16.79
N HIS A 211 -35.29 20.12 -16.03
CA HIS A 211 -36.59 20.05 -15.37
C HIS A 211 -36.43 19.79 -13.86
N TRP A 212 -35.83 20.75 -13.16
CA TRP A 212 -35.71 20.68 -11.71
C TRP A 212 -37.09 20.56 -11.06
N ASN A 213 -37.24 19.60 -10.14
CA ASN A 213 -38.48 19.44 -9.41
C ASN A 213 -38.68 20.58 -8.39
N ASN A 214 -39.51 21.55 -8.78
CA ASN A 214 -39.94 22.66 -7.92
C ASN A 214 -41.23 22.34 -7.13
N PHE A 215 -41.73 21.11 -7.20
CA PHE A 215 -42.94 20.69 -6.50
C PHE A 215 -42.62 20.34 -5.05
N SER A 216 -43.28 21.01 -4.11
CA SER A 216 -43.18 20.84 -2.65
C SER A 216 -41.84 21.30 -2.05
N GLU A 217 -41.91 21.92 -0.88
CA GLU A 217 -40.70 22.21 -0.11
C GLU A 217 -40.23 20.90 0.58
N PHE A 218 -39.03 20.41 0.24
CA PHE A 218 -38.54 19.11 0.72
C PHE A 218 -37.96 19.17 2.14
N ASP A 219 -38.19 18.11 2.92
CA ASP A 219 -37.55 17.91 4.24
C ASP A 219 -36.08 17.50 4.09
N LEU A 220 -35.79 16.70 3.06
CA LEU A 220 -34.45 16.30 2.68
C LEU A 220 -34.29 16.36 1.18
N ILE A 221 -33.23 17.01 0.73
CA ILE A 221 -32.68 16.75 -0.60
C ILE A 221 -31.38 15.99 -0.41
N VAL A 222 -31.23 14.86 -1.10
CA VAL A 222 -30.03 14.01 -0.99
C VAL A 222 -29.52 13.69 -2.37
N ALA A 223 -28.21 13.83 -2.59
CA ALA A 223 -27.65 13.65 -3.92
C ALA A 223 -26.17 13.29 -3.92
N ASN A 224 -25.79 12.59 -4.99
CA ASN A 224 -24.41 12.37 -5.41
C ASN A 224 -24.32 12.79 -6.89
N PRO A 225 -24.12 14.09 -7.17
CA PRO A 225 -24.16 14.62 -8.54
C PRO A 225 -22.98 14.11 -9.38
N PRO A 226 -23.06 14.21 -10.72
CA PRO A 226 -21.91 13.96 -11.58
C PRO A 226 -20.79 14.99 -11.33
N TYR A 227 -19.60 14.52 -10.96
CA TYR A 227 -18.50 15.41 -10.54
C TYR A 227 -17.88 16.18 -11.71
N GLY A 228 -17.74 17.50 -11.54
CA GLY A 228 -17.10 18.42 -12.49
C GLY A 228 -17.87 18.63 -13.79
N TYR A 229 -19.09 18.10 -13.91
CA TYR A 229 -19.91 18.24 -15.11
C TYR A 229 -20.36 19.70 -15.28
N LYS A 230 -20.11 20.31 -16.44
CA LYS A 230 -20.46 21.72 -16.71
C LYS A 230 -21.86 21.82 -17.32
N ILE A 231 -22.72 22.64 -16.71
CA ILE A 231 -24.11 22.87 -17.15
C ILE A 231 -24.18 23.47 -18.56
N ALA A 232 -23.19 24.28 -18.98
CA ALA A 232 -23.09 24.85 -20.32
C ALA A 232 -23.24 23.84 -21.46
N ASN A 233 -22.86 22.59 -21.21
CA ASN A 233 -22.86 21.55 -22.23
C ASN A 233 -24.24 20.89 -22.38
N HIS A 234 -25.20 21.22 -21.51
CA HIS A 234 -26.46 20.49 -21.39
C HIS A 234 -27.70 21.37 -21.44
N SER A 235 -27.73 22.48 -20.70
CA SER A 235 -28.99 23.20 -20.43
C SER A 235 -29.27 24.42 -21.30
N ASN A 236 -30.51 24.52 -21.76
CA ASN A 236 -31.08 25.73 -22.35
C ASN A 236 -31.97 26.53 -21.39
N ASN A 237 -32.52 25.91 -20.34
CA ASN A 237 -33.42 26.57 -19.40
C ASN A 237 -32.73 27.50 -18.40
N TYR A 238 -31.41 27.33 -18.17
CA TYR A 238 -30.63 28.15 -17.24
C TYR A 238 -29.47 28.92 -17.93
N PRO A 239 -29.75 29.89 -18.81
CA PRO A 239 -28.72 30.56 -19.62
C PRO A 239 -27.68 31.33 -18.79
N ASN A 240 -28.07 31.86 -17.63
CA ASN A 240 -27.17 32.59 -16.72
C ASN A 240 -26.29 31.66 -15.86
N GLU A 241 -26.57 30.35 -15.87
CA GLU A 241 -25.95 29.37 -14.98
C GLU A 241 -25.08 28.36 -15.75
N ARG A 242 -24.93 28.53 -17.06
CA ARG A 242 -24.10 27.68 -17.92
C ARG A 242 -22.66 27.48 -17.39
N ASN A 243 -22.16 28.46 -16.66
CA ASN A 243 -20.82 28.43 -16.08
C ASN A 243 -20.70 27.63 -14.78
N LEU A 244 -21.80 27.15 -14.21
CA LEU A 244 -21.84 26.30 -13.02
C LEU A 244 -21.46 24.85 -13.37
N THR A 245 -20.97 24.16 -12.36
CA THR A 245 -20.91 22.70 -12.39
C THR A 245 -22.20 22.10 -11.84
N ALA A 246 -22.43 20.82 -12.06
CA ALA A 246 -23.58 20.10 -11.51
C ALA A 246 -23.63 20.16 -9.98
N GLU A 247 -22.47 20.17 -9.30
CA GLU A 247 -22.40 20.35 -7.85
C GLU A 247 -22.94 21.70 -7.39
N ASN A 248 -22.53 22.80 -8.03
CA ASN A 248 -22.99 24.13 -7.65
C ASN A 248 -24.46 24.36 -8.04
N PHE A 249 -24.89 23.82 -9.18
CA PHE A 249 -26.28 23.83 -9.60
C PHE A 249 -27.16 23.10 -8.57
N LEU A 250 -26.77 21.88 -8.17
CA LEU A 250 -27.43 21.12 -7.12
C LEU A 250 -27.53 21.90 -5.81
N VAL A 251 -26.43 22.48 -5.34
CA VAL A 251 -26.43 23.20 -4.06
C VAL A 251 -27.34 24.42 -4.14
N LYS A 252 -27.30 25.18 -5.24
CA LYS A 252 -28.14 26.35 -5.44
C LYS A 252 -29.63 25.99 -5.47
N HIS A 253 -30.05 25.17 -6.43
CA HIS A 253 -31.46 24.81 -6.62
C HIS A 253 -32.00 23.92 -5.49
N GLY A 254 -31.13 23.09 -4.91
CA GLY A 254 -31.43 22.31 -3.72
C GLY A 254 -31.78 23.22 -2.56
N ILE A 255 -30.91 24.18 -2.21
CA ILE A 255 -31.20 25.12 -1.14
C ILE A 255 -32.48 25.90 -1.46
N GLU A 256 -32.71 26.38 -2.68
CA GLU A 256 -33.94 27.11 -3.02
C GLU A 256 -35.22 26.30 -2.75
N THR A 257 -35.22 25.00 -3.06
CA THR A 257 -36.39 24.09 -2.95
C THR A 257 -36.54 23.36 -1.61
N LEU A 258 -35.61 23.53 -0.66
CA LEU A 258 -35.79 23.01 0.70
C LEU A 258 -36.92 23.73 1.45
N ASN A 259 -37.58 23.02 2.36
CA ASN A 259 -38.43 23.68 3.34
C ASN A 259 -37.60 24.44 4.39
N LYS A 260 -38.26 25.29 5.18
CA LYS A 260 -37.60 26.16 6.16
C LYS A 260 -36.67 25.39 7.13
N HIS A 261 -37.04 24.17 7.51
CA HIS A 261 -36.30 23.30 8.44
C HIS A 261 -35.60 22.13 7.73
N GLY A 262 -35.63 22.12 6.41
CA GLY A 262 -35.11 21.06 5.58
C GLY A 262 -33.61 21.15 5.46
N GLN A 263 -33.02 20.05 5.01
CA GLN A 263 -31.59 19.94 4.82
C GLN A 263 -31.26 19.35 3.45
N LEU A 264 -30.16 19.83 2.86
CA LEU A 264 -29.57 19.25 1.67
C LEU A 264 -28.31 18.52 2.09
N ILE A 265 -28.22 17.21 1.83
CA ILE A 265 -27.02 16.41 2.13
C ILE A 265 -26.44 15.88 0.82
N CYS A 266 -25.26 16.35 0.48
CA CYS A 266 -24.60 16.02 -0.78
C CYS A 266 -23.31 15.23 -0.55
N VAL A 267 -23.05 14.22 -1.37
CA VAL A 267 -21.72 13.64 -1.56
C VAL A 267 -21.00 14.45 -2.63
N LEU A 268 -19.94 15.17 -2.27
CA LEU A 268 -19.21 16.07 -3.16
C LEU A 268 -17.73 15.67 -3.25
N PRO A 269 -17.04 15.97 -4.37
CA PRO A 269 -15.60 15.79 -4.44
C PRO A 269 -14.92 16.72 -3.44
N LEU A 270 -13.86 16.26 -2.76
CA LEU A 270 -13.16 17.04 -1.72
C LEU A 270 -12.70 18.42 -2.22
N SER A 271 -12.43 18.54 -3.53
CA SER A 271 -12.08 19.81 -4.19
C SER A 271 -13.13 20.92 -4.03
N PHE A 272 -14.40 20.58 -3.82
CA PHE A 272 -15.46 21.56 -3.53
C PHE A 272 -15.07 22.47 -2.37
N LEU A 273 -14.40 21.92 -1.34
CA LEU A 273 -14.03 22.62 -0.11
C LEU A 273 -12.92 23.66 -0.28
N PHE A 274 -12.06 23.56 -1.30
CA PHE A 274 -10.83 24.36 -1.38
C PHE A 274 -10.52 24.95 -2.75
N LYS A 275 -11.26 24.58 -3.81
CA LYS A 275 -10.97 25.06 -5.17
C LYS A 275 -11.15 26.59 -5.27
N GLY A 276 -10.17 27.25 -5.88
CA GLY A 276 -10.14 28.71 -6.04
C GLY A 276 -11.05 29.25 -7.15
N GLY A 277 -11.05 30.57 -7.34
CA GLY A 277 -11.74 31.23 -8.46
C GLY A 277 -13.25 31.33 -8.25
N ARG A 278 -14.06 30.86 -9.22
CA ARG A 278 -15.53 30.94 -9.11
C ARG A 278 -16.10 30.06 -7.99
N GLU A 279 -15.49 28.89 -7.77
CA GLU A 279 -15.87 27.97 -6.70
C GLU A 279 -15.67 28.59 -5.33
N GLN A 280 -14.60 29.37 -5.17
CA GLN A 280 -14.33 30.11 -3.94
C GLN A 280 -15.42 31.16 -3.68
N ARG A 281 -15.82 31.93 -4.71
CA ARG A 281 -16.92 32.91 -4.58
C ARG A 281 -18.26 32.27 -4.22
N PHE A 282 -18.53 31.08 -4.77
CA PHE A 282 -19.73 30.33 -4.40
C PHE A 282 -19.67 29.89 -2.93
N ARG A 283 -18.52 29.39 -2.45
CA ARG A 283 -18.33 29.09 -1.02
C ARG A 283 -18.43 30.34 -0.14
N GLU A 284 -17.90 31.47 -0.58
CA GLU A 284 -18.03 32.76 0.10
C GLU A 284 -19.50 33.10 0.34
N GLU A 285 -20.35 32.96 -0.68
CA GLU A 285 -21.79 33.16 -0.59
C GLU A 285 -22.46 32.17 0.38
N LEU A 286 -22.09 30.89 0.32
CA LEU A 286 -22.66 29.86 1.22
C LEU A 286 -22.29 30.09 2.69
N VAL A 287 -21.04 30.50 2.95
CA VAL A 287 -20.55 30.81 4.31
C VAL A 287 -21.17 32.10 4.82
N HIS A 288 -21.23 33.15 3.99
CA HIS A 288 -21.80 34.45 4.37
C HIS A 288 -23.29 34.35 4.73
N ASN A 289 -24.04 33.55 3.98
CA ASN A 289 -25.45 33.30 4.25
C ASN A 289 -25.70 32.23 5.34
N ASN A 290 -24.63 31.74 5.99
CA ASN A 290 -24.70 30.70 7.02
C ASN A 290 -25.53 29.50 6.53
N LEU A 291 -25.20 28.95 5.36
CA LEU A 291 -25.93 27.83 4.74
C LEU A 291 -25.25 26.47 4.95
N ILE A 292 -23.98 26.44 5.33
CA ILE A 292 -23.20 25.21 5.56
C ILE A 292 -23.28 24.86 7.04
N ASP A 293 -23.92 23.74 7.38
CA ASP A 293 -24.10 23.28 8.76
C ASP A 293 -22.97 22.34 9.18
N THR A 294 -22.73 21.29 8.39
CA THR A 294 -21.77 20.23 8.73
C THR A 294 -20.97 19.79 7.50
N ILE A 295 -19.68 19.51 7.68
CA ILE A 295 -18.80 18.93 6.65
C ILE A 295 -18.14 17.67 7.22
N VAL A 296 -18.28 16.55 6.53
CA VAL A 296 -17.64 15.27 6.87
C VAL A 296 -16.61 14.91 5.80
N SER A 297 -15.33 14.94 6.13
CA SER A 297 -14.26 14.47 5.22
C SER A 297 -14.18 12.95 5.30
N LEU A 298 -14.37 12.26 4.18
CA LEU A 298 -14.38 10.80 4.14
C LEU A 298 -13.00 10.22 3.76
N PRO A 299 -12.72 8.96 4.14
CA PRO A 299 -11.53 8.23 3.70
C PRO A 299 -11.37 8.22 2.17
N SER A 300 -10.12 8.26 1.72
CA SER A 300 -9.80 8.10 0.29
C SER A 300 -9.97 6.66 -0.18
N GLY A 301 -10.48 6.50 -1.41
CA GLY A 301 -10.64 5.18 -2.05
C GLY A 301 -11.93 4.43 -1.72
N LEU A 302 -12.96 5.11 -1.18
CA LEU A 302 -14.28 4.50 -0.92
C LEU A 302 -15.12 4.26 -2.18
N LEU A 303 -14.94 5.10 -3.21
CA LEU A 303 -15.66 4.93 -4.47
C LEU A 303 -14.96 3.86 -5.31
N LYS A 304 -15.70 2.82 -5.69
CA LYS A 304 -15.19 1.82 -6.63
C LYS A 304 -14.81 2.48 -7.95
N HIS A 305 -13.72 2.02 -8.56
CA HIS A 305 -13.20 2.46 -9.87
C HIS A 305 -12.65 3.89 -9.99
N THR A 306 -12.68 4.72 -8.94
CA THR A 306 -12.08 6.06 -8.94
C THR A 306 -11.30 6.35 -7.65
N GLY A 307 -10.18 7.07 -7.77
CA GLY A 307 -9.38 7.53 -6.63
C GLY A 307 -9.79 8.93 -6.12
N ILE A 308 -10.89 9.49 -6.63
CA ILE A 308 -11.36 10.82 -6.24
C ILE A 308 -11.75 10.80 -4.75
N PRO A 309 -11.12 11.63 -3.89
CA PRO A 309 -11.54 11.78 -2.51
C PRO A 309 -12.87 12.56 -2.47
N ILE A 310 -13.75 12.15 -1.56
CA ILE A 310 -15.09 12.70 -1.40
C ILE A 310 -15.31 13.22 0.02
N CYS A 311 -16.31 14.07 0.17
CA CYS A 311 -16.81 14.58 1.44
C CYS A 311 -18.34 14.61 1.42
N ILE A 312 -18.95 14.66 2.59
CA ILE A 312 -20.38 14.91 2.75
C ILE A 312 -20.54 16.32 3.26
N VAL A 313 -21.42 17.10 2.64
CA VAL A 313 -21.74 18.46 3.09
C VAL A 313 -23.24 18.54 3.37
N VAL A 314 -23.57 19.02 4.57
CA VAL A 314 -24.93 19.28 5.03
C VAL A 314 -25.18 20.78 4.92
N PHE A 315 -26.20 21.16 4.18
CA PHE A 315 -26.69 22.53 4.06
C PHE A 315 -28.06 22.65 4.70
N LYS A 316 -28.30 23.77 5.39
CA LYS A 316 -29.60 24.07 6.04
C LYS A 316 -29.93 25.54 5.86
N LYS A 317 -31.22 25.85 5.63
CA LYS A 317 -31.72 27.25 5.65
C LYS A 317 -31.73 27.83 7.06
N TYR A 318 -31.95 26.99 8.07
CA TYR A 318 -32.05 27.39 9.46
C TYR A 318 -31.43 26.32 10.36
N HIS A 319 -30.51 26.73 11.23
CA HIS A 319 -29.90 25.85 12.23
C HIS A 319 -29.54 26.66 13.48
N SER A 320 -29.43 25.96 14.61
CA SER A 320 -29.28 26.55 15.95
C SER A 320 -27.93 27.20 16.20
N ASN A 321 -26.88 26.75 15.50
CA ASN A 321 -25.51 27.24 15.66
C ASN A 321 -25.17 28.28 14.59
N ASN A 322 -25.77 29.47 14.71
CA ASN A 322 -25.51 30.57 13.77
C ASN A 322 -24.03 30.99 13.82
N GLY A 323 -23.37 31.06 12.68
CA GLY A 323 -21.98 31.51 12.56
C GLY A 323 -20.93 30.42 12.82
N PHE A 324 -21.31 29.16 12.99
CA PHE A 324 -20.37 28.04 13.16
C PHE A 324 -20.67 26.89 12.19
N ILE A 325 -19.59 26.31 11.64
CA ILE A 325 -19.63 25.12 10.80
C ILE A 325 -19.04 23.95 11.59
N ARG A 326 -19.78 22.83 11.66
CA ARG A 326 -19.29 21.60 12.29
C ARG A 326 -18.43 20.82 11.29
N LEU A 327 -17.18 20.57 11.65
CA LEU A 327 -16.24 19.77 10.84
C LEU A 327 -16.02 18.41 11.48
N ILE A 328 -16.08 17.36 10.66
CA ILE A 328 -15.91 15.97 11.07
C ILE A 328 -14.83 15.32 10.22
N ASN A 329 -13.71 14.97 10.84
CA ASN A 329 -12.62 14.24 10.20
C ASN A 329 -12.85 12.73 10.29
N ALA A 330 -13.40 12.14 9.22
CA ALA A 330 -13.69 10.72 9.16
C ALA A 330 -12.59 9.89 8.46
N ASN A 331 -11.39 10.43 8.23
CA ASN A 331 -10.35 9.76 7.44
C ASN A 331 -9.91 8.39 7.99
N ASP A 332 -10.05 8.17 9.29
CA ASP A 332 -9.68 6.92 9.97
C ASP A 332 -10.82 5.89 10.03
N PHE A 333 -12.02 6.23 9.55
CA PHE A 333 -13.22 5.40 9.69
C PHE A 333 -13.41 4.49 8.48
N PHE A 334 -12.50 3.53 8.30
CA PHE A 334 -12.62 2.56 7.23
C PHE A 334 -12.23 1.15 7.66
N ILE A 335 -12.88 0.18 7.04
CA ILE A 335 -12.54 -1.24 7.12
C ILE A 335 -11.80 -1.60 5.83
N SER A 336 -10.67 -2.29 5.94
CA SER A 336 -9.84 -2.68 4.80
C SER A 336 -9.77 -4.20 4.68
N ASN A 337 -10.21 -4.72 3.53
CA ASN A 337 -10.09 -6.13 3.14
C ASN A 337 -9.00 -6.31 2.07
N GLY A 338 -7.83 -5.70 2.29
CA GLY A 338 -6.69 -5.71 1.37
C GLY A 338 -6.32 -4.33 0.81
N THR A 339 -5.37 -4.28 -0.13
CA THR A 339 -4.76 -3.02 -0.60
C THR A 339 -5.67 -2.11 -1.45
N ARG A 340 -6.81 -2.64 -1.93
CA ARG A 340 -7.70 -1.92 -2.87
C ARG A 340 -9.18 -1.90 -2.46
N ASP A 341 -9.58 -2.67 -1.45
CA ASP A 341 -10.97 -2.71 -0.98
C ASP A 341 -11.06 -1.99 0.37
N LYS A 342 -11.67 -0.80 0.35
CA LYS A 342 -11.94 0.02 1.52
C LYS A 342 -13.43 0.30 1.60
N ARG A 343 -14.00 0.07 2.77
CA ARG A 343 -15.39 0.38 3.09
C ARG A 343 -15.44 1.39 4.23
N LEU A 344 -16.45 2.24 4.25
CA LEU A 344 -16.68 3.19 5.33
C LEU A 344 -17.13 2.41 6.57
N ASP A 345 -16.50 2.65 7.72
CA ASP A 345 -17.05 2.20 9.01
C ASP A 345 -18.11 3.21 9.48
N ASP A 346 -19.28 3.13 8.86
CA ASP A 346 -20.37 4.06 9.12
C ASP A 346 -20.97 3.90 10.52
N ILE A 347 -20.82 2.74 11.17
CA ILE A 347 -21.28 2.49 12.53
C ILE A 347 -20.43 3.28 13.52
N LEU A 348 -19.10 3.15 13.46
CA LEU A 348 -18.20 3.92 14.31
C LEU A 348 -18.33 5.42 14.02
N LEU A 349 -18.43 5.81 12.75
CA LEU A 349 -18.59 7.22 12.38
C LEU A 349 -19.91 7.80 12.91
N SER A 350 -21.00 7.03 12.90
CA SER A 350 -22.29 7.45 13.45
C SER A 350 -22.25 7.65 14.97
N ASN A 351 -21.35 6.97 15.69
CA ASN A 351 -21.18 7.20 17.13
C ASN A 351 -20.51 8.57 17.39
N VAL A 352 -19.50 8.93 16.58
CA VAL A 352 -18.82 10.23 16.67
C VAL A 352 -19.76 11.39 16.31
N LEU A 353 -20.72 11.17 15.40
CA LEU A 353 -21.73 12.19 15.09
C LEU A 353 -22.59 12.61 16.28
N ARG A 354 -22.72 11.77 17.30
CA ARG A 354 -23.50 12.08 18.51
C ARG A 354 -22.72 12.91 19.53
N GLU A 355 -21.44 13.17 19.28
CA GLU A 355 -20.60 13.99 20.16
C GLU A 355 -20.78 15.47 19.82
N ASP A 356 -21.32 16.23 20.77
CA ASP A 356 -21.58 17.68 20.64
C ASP A 356 -20.44 18.56 21.21
N PHE A 357 -19.25 17.98 21.41
CA PHE A 357 -18.07 18.69 21.93
C PHE A 357 -16.85 18.43 21.07
N GLU A 358 -15.90 19.37 21.08
CA GLU A 358 -14.68 19.27 20.28
C GLU A 358 -13.77 18.14 20.75
N ASN A 359 -13.21 17.42 19.78
CA ASN A 359 -12.26 16.34 20.01
C ASN A 359 -11.38 16.12 18.76
N LYS A 360 -10.63 15.02 18.71
CA LYS A 360 -9.75 14.71 17.56
C LYS A 360 -10.48 14.48 16.23
N TYR A 361 -11.79 14.25 16.25
CA TYR A 361 -12.63 14.01 15.07
C TYR A 361 -13.65 15.12 14.81
N VAL A 362 -14.11 15.84 15.83
CA VAL A 362 -15.12 16.90 15.72
C VAL A 362 -14.53 18.26 16.10
N LYS A 363 -14.75 19.27 15.26
CA LYS A 363 -14.38 20.66 15.56
C LYS A 363 -15.47 21.64 15.10
N PHE A 364 -15.67 22.73 15.84
CA PHE A 364 -16.57 23.80 15.44
C PHE A 364 -15.77 25.02 15.00
N VAL A 365 -16.03 25.50 13.79
CA VAL A 365 -15.24 26.58 13.18
C VAL A 365 -16.14 27.76 12.89
N SER A 366 -15.77 28.94 13.38
CA SER A 366 -16.54 30.15 13.15
C SER A 366 -16.44 30.64 11.70
N THR A 367 -17.48 31.30 11.20
CA THR A 367 -17.50 31.88 9.86
C THR A 367 -16.39 32.92 9.66
N GLU A 368 -15.98 33.63 10.72
CA GLU A 368 -14.85 34.56 10.69
C GLU A 368 -13.53 33.84 10.46
N MET A 369 -13.32 32.69 11.14
CA MET A 369 -12.12 31.87 10.96
C MET A 369 -12.06 31.29 9.53
N VAL A 370 -13.20 30.89 8.98
CA VAL A 370 -13.31 30.43 7.59
C VAL A 370 -12.99 31.56 6.61
N SER A 371 -13.51 32.77 6.84
CA SER A 371 -13.22 33.96 6.04
C SER A 371 -11.73 34.32 6.09
N ALA A 372 -11.11 34.30 7.27
CA ALA A 372 -9.67 34.52 7.45
C ALA A 372 -8.82 33.47 6.71
N SER A 373 -9.35 32.26 6.56
CA SER A 373 -8.72 31.14 5.82
C SER A 373 -8.99 31.18 4.32
N GLY A 374 -9.48 32.31 3.78
CA GLY A 374 -9.80 32.46 2.35
C GLY A 374 -10.94 31.56 1.88
N TYR A 375 -11.89 31.27 2.79
CA TYR A 375 -13.03 30.39 2.53
C TYR A 375 -12.62 28.98 2.10
N ASN A 376 -11.48 28.50 2.59
CA ASN A 376 -11.01 27.14 2.40
C ASN A 376 -11.53 26.25 3.52
N LEU A 377 -12.45 25.34 3.20
CA LEU A 377 -13.11 24.44 4.14
C LEU A 377 -12.43 23.07 4.23
N ASN A 378 -11.20 22.92 3.73
CA ASN A 378 -10.46 21.67 3.88
C ASN A 378 -10.23 21.39 5.37
N ILE A 379 -10.80 20.30 5.87
CA ILE A 379 -10.91 20.00 7.29
C ILE A 379 -9.56 19.94 8.00
N GLN A 380 -8.52 19.41 7.34
CA GLN A 380 -7.18 19.25 7.93
C GLN A 380 -6.58 20.54 8.50
N ARG A 381 -6.98 21.69 7.94
CA ARG A 381 -6.53 23.03 8.36
C ARG A 381 -7.03 23.46 9.72
N TYR A 382 -8.12 22.86 10.15
CA TYR A 382 -8.79 23.23 11.39
C TYR A 382 -8.42 22.27 12.52
N PHE A 383 -8.03 21.03 12.23
CA PHE A 383 -7.62 20.04 13.25
C PHE A 383 -6.16 20.20 13.72
N VAL A 384 -5.51 21.29 13.33
CA VAL A 384 -4.12 21.61 13.65
C VAL A 384 -3.98 22.02 15.11
N LYS A 385 -2.91 21.58 15.76
CA LYS A 385 -2.52 22.07 17.09
C LYS A 385 -2.24 23.57 17.02
N GLU A 386 -2.56 24.32 18.07
CA GLU A 386 -2.07 25.69 18.16
C GLU A 386 -0.56 25.68 18.37
N TYR A 387 0.18 26.28 17.44
CA TYR A 387 1.63 26.42 17.52
C TYR A 387 1.97 27.83 18.01
N LEU A 388 2.88 27.91 19.00
CA LEU A 388 3.42 29.18 19.48
C LEU A 388 4.42 29.73 18.46
N GLY A 389 4.45 31.05 18.29
CA GLY A 389 5.43 31.72 17.45
C GLY A 389 4.86 32.86 16.62
N VAL A 390 5.71 33.36 15.72
CA VAL A 390 5.39 34.47 14.81
C VAL A 390 5.04 33.88 13.45
N SER A 391 4.07 34.45 12.74
CA SER A 391 3.71 33.94 11.40
C SER A 391 4.80 34.28 10.39
N LEU A 392 5.01 33.43 9.38
CA LEU A 392 5.94 33.74 8.30
C LEU A 392 5.61 35.05 7.58
N SER A 393 4.34 35.49 7.55
CA SER A 393 3.92 36.80 7.01
C SER A 393 4.48 38.02 7.76
N GLU A 394 4.83 37.86 9.03
CA GLU A 394 5.42 38.92 9.86
C GLU A 394 6.95 38.94 9.75
N ILE A 395 7.54 37.86 9.21
CA ILE A 395 8.99 37.64 9.11
C ILE A 395 9.50 38.00 7.70
N GLY A 396 8.64 37.87 6.69
CA GLY A 396 9.00 38.17 5.32
C GLY A 396 7.81 38.37 4.40
N GLU A 397 8.10 38.91 3.22
CA GLU A 397 7.11 39.21 2.18
C GLU A 397 7.48 38.55 0.84
N THR A 398 6.48 38.32 0.00
CA THR A 398 6.74 37.75 -1.34
C THR A 398 7.36 38.79 -2.26
N ILE A 399 8.52 38.48 -2.83
CA ILE A 399 9.08 39.24 -3.95
C ILE A 399 8.28 38.89 -5.21
N LYS A 400 7.55 39.85 -5.77
CA LYS A 400 6.75 39.61 -6.98
C LYS A 400 7.60 39.35 -8.22
N GLY A 401 8.81 39.94 -8.27
CA GLY A 401 9.71 39.90 -9.42
C GLY A 401 9.13 40.58 -10.67
N MET A 402 9.98 40.76 -11.69
CA MET A 402 9.52 41.26 -12.99
C MET A 402 8.99 40.10 -13.83
N ARG A 403 7.76 40.20 -14.33
CA ARG A 403 7.19 39.16 -15.20
C ARG A 403 7.89 39.18 -16.56
N VAL A 404 8.39 38.02 -16.99
CA VAL A 404 9.04 37.84 -18.29
C VAL A 404 8.24 36.83 -19.11
N ALA A 405 7.93 37.20 -20.36
CA ALA A 405 7.20 36.35 -21.28
C ALA A 405 8.09 35.22 -21.82
N LYS A 406 7.47 34.20 -22.44
CA LYS A 406 8.21 33.11 -23.10
C LYS A 406 9.11 33.65 -24.22
N GLY A 407 10.27 33.01 -24.44
CA GLY A 407 11.21 33.29 -25.53
C GLY A 407 12.42 34.16 -25.17
N GLY A 408 12.57 34.59 -23.91
CA GLY A 408 13.82 35.18 -23.41
C GLY A 408 14.86 34.12 -23.03
N PHE A 409 16.10 34.53 -22.74
CA PHE A 409 17.14 33.67 -22.17
C PHE A 409 17.45 34.09 -20.73
N GLY A 410 17.79 33.12 -19.89
CA GLY A 410 18.16 33.38 -18.50
C GLY A 410 18.47 32.13 -17.69
N LYS A 411 19.10 32.33 -16.52
CA LYS A 411 19.35 31.26 -15.54
C LYS A 411 18.04 30.84 -14.86
N LEU A 412 17.37 29.86 -15.44
CA LEU A 412 16.10 29.32 -14.93
C LEU A 412 16.34 28.37 -13.76
N VAL A 413 15.96 28.80 -12.56
CA VAL A 413 15.96 27.97 -11.36
C VAL A 413 14.76 27.04 -11.39
N ARG A 414 15.03 25.73 -11.41
CA ARG A 414 14.02 24.67 -11.33
C ARG A 414 14.02 24.06 -9.92
N ILE A 415 12.97 23.32 -9.55
CA ILE A 415 12.88 22.63 -8.25
C ILE A 415 14.08 21.70 -7.99
N ARG A 416 14.68 21.13 -9.03
CA ARG A 416 15.91 20.31 -8.93
C ARG A 416 17.16 21.09 -8.51
N ASN A 417 17.17 22.41 -8.70
CA ASN A 417 18.27 23.30 -8.31
C ASN A 417 18.14 23.73 -6.84
N LEU A 418 16.95 23.65 -6.25
CA LEU A 418 16.72 23.93 -4.85
C LEU A 418 17.30 22.81 -3.96
N LYS A 419 17.81 23.23 -2.81
CA LYS A 419 18.40 22.41 -1.76
C LYS A 419 17.35 22.04 -0.72
N ASP A 420 17.46 20.83 -0.20
CA ASP A 420 16.58 20.29 0.85
C ASP A 420 17.46 19.80 2.00
N ASP A 421 18.35 20.71 2.45
CA ASP A 421 19.43 20.43 3.38
C ASP A 421 19.50 21.56 4.41
N LYS A 422 19.81 21.22 5.67
CA LYS A 422 19.87 22.18 6.78
C LYS A 422 21.17 23.01 6.80
N ILE A 423 22.18 22.59 6.04
CA ILE A 423 23.55 23.09 6.10
C ILE A 423 23.98 23.62 4.72
N ASP A 424 23.82 22.82 3.67
CA ASP A 424 24.09 23.24 2.28
C ASP A 424 22.81 23.74 1.59
N HIS A 425 22.41 24.95 1.97
CA HIS A 425 21.18 25.58 1.49
C HIS A 425 21.39 26.84 0.67
N LEU A 426 22.62 27.12 0.24
CA LEU A 426 22.91 28.22 -0.68
C LEU A 426 22.63 27.78 -2.13
N LEU A 427 21.99 28.65 -2.89
CA LEU A 427 21.77 28.41 -4.31
C LEU A 427 23.09 28.52 -5.06
N ASN A 428 23.52 27.42 -5.68
CA ASN A 428 24.67 27.39 -6.58
C ASN A 428 24.31 27.99 -7.95
N TRP A 429 23.97 29.28 -8.00
CA TRP A 429 23.45 29.95 -9.19
C TRP A 429 24.47 30.00 -10.34
N GLU A 430 25.78 29.98 -10.03
CA GLU A 430 26.86 29.94 -11.03
C GLU A 430 26.84 28.67 -11.89
N LYS A 431 26.39 27.54 -11.32
CA LYS A 431 26.29 26.25 -12.03
C LYS A 431 25.00 26.13 -12.85
N ILE A 432 24.12 27.12 -12.79
CA ILE A 432 22.86 27.11 -13.55
C ILE A 432 23.14 27.65 -14.94
N GLU A 433 23.01 26.78 -15.93
CA GLU A 433 23.13 27.16 -17.33
C GLU A 433 22.03 28.13 -17.74
N GLU A 434 22.40 29.07 -18.61
CA GLU A 434 21.45 29.96 -19.25
C GLU A 434 20.66 29.20 -20.32
N VAL A 435 19.33 29.24 -20.22
CA VAL A 435 18.42 28.49 -21.09
C VAL A 435 17.34 29.40 -21.64
N GLU A 436 16.72 28.97 -22.75
CA GLU A 436 15.52 29.60 -23.26
C GLU A 436 14.34 29.41 -22.28
N LEU A 437 13.64 30.50 -21.97
CA LEU A 437 12.49 30.55 -21.09
C LEU A 437 11.25 30.08 -21.85
N THR A 438 10.92 28.79 -21.72
CA THR A 438 9.80 28.15 -22.43
C THR A 438 8.42 28.45 -21.82
N ILE A 439 8.39 28.99 -20.61
CA ILE A 439 7.17 29.36 -19.87
C ILE A 439 7.28 30.80 -19.37
N PRO A 440 6.18 31.48 -19.02
CA PRO A 440 6.24 32.75 -18.31
C PRO A 440 6.97 32.59 -16.97
N THR A 441 7.96 33.44 -16.72
CA THR A 441 8.79 33.41 -15.50
C THR A 441 8.77 34.75 -14.79
N ARG A 442 9.35 34.77 -13.58
CA ARG A 442 9.63 36.00 -12.84
C ARG A 442 11.14 36.15 -12.68
N LYS A 443 11.66 37.32 -13.04
CA LYS A 443 13.05 37.73 -12.85
C LYS A 443 13.22 38.27 -11.42
N ILE A 444 14.26 37.79 -10.74
CA ILE A 444 14.62 38.16 -9.36
C ILE A 444 16.03 38.74 -9.35
N GLU A 445 16.18 39.91 -8.74
CA GLU A 445 17.39 40.74 -8.72
C GLU A 445 17.77 41.19 -7.30
N GLU A 446 17.33 40.45 -6.28
CA GLU A 446 17.64 40.72 -4.89
C GLU A 446 17.82 39.41 -4.13
N SER A 447 18.56 39.44 -3.01
CA SER A 447 18.77 38.28 -2.16
C SER A 447 17.44 37.85 -1.54
N CYS A 448 17.17 36.54 -1.53
CA CYS A 448 15.89 36.03 -1.08
C CYS A 448 15.93 34.55 -0.72
N LEU A 449 14.96 34.11 0.07
CA LEU A 449 14.69 32.70 0.32
C LEU A 449 13.74 32.14 -0.76
N LEU A 450 14.16 31.06 -1.40
CA LEU A 450 13.39 30.30 -2.38
C LEU A 450 12.73 29.11 -1.70
N ILE A 451 11.41 28.97 -1.86
CA ILE A 451 10.62 27.86 -1.32
C ILE A 451 9.79 27.24 -2.43
N THR A 452 9.78 25.92 -2.56
CA THR A 452 8.82 25.24 -3.45
C THR A 452 7.47 25.07 -2.75
N VAL A 453 6.40 25.35 -3.48
CA VAL A 453 5.01 25.15 -3.03
C VAL A 453 4.36 23.92 -3.66
N ARG A 454 5.06 23.22 -4.55
CA ARG A 454 4.60 21.99 -5.23
C ARG A 454 5.66 20.89 -5.20
N TRP A 455 5.88 20.34 -4.02
CA TRP A 455 6.81 19.24 -3.78
C TRP A 455 6.54 18.59 -2.43
N LYS A 456 7.14 17.44 -2.14
CA LYS A 456 7.01 16.75 -0.84
C LYS A 456 7.55 17.54 0.35
N THR A 457 8.53 18.41 0.12
CA THR A 457 9.21 19.27 1.11
C THR A 457 9.25 20.70 0.58
N LEU A 458 9.56 21.69 1.42
CA LEU A 458 9.65 23.09 1.00
C LEU A 458 10.95 23.43 0.26
N LYS A 459 11.99 22.59 0.33
CA LYS A 459 13.33 22.84 -0.22
C LYS A 459 13.84 24.28 -0.01
N PRO A 460 13.82 24.80 1.23
CA PRO A 460 14.17 26.18 1.50
C PRO A 460 15.64 26.44 1.11
N THR A 461 15.86 27.32 0.13
CA THR A 461 17.18 27.60 -0.45
C THR A 461 17.43 29.11 -0.48
N TYR A 462 18.53 29.57 0.10
CA TYR A 462 18.87 30.99 0.08
C TYR A 462 19.61 31.37 -1.20
N PHE A 463 19.16 32.44 -1.85
CA PHE A 463 19.83 33.05 -2.99
C PHE A 463 20.46 34.37 -2.54
N GLU A 464 21.78 34.49 -2.68
CA GLU A 464 22.51 35.72 -2.48
C GLU A 464 22.71 36.42 -3.83
N TYR A 465 22.13 37.60 -3.99
CA TYR A 465 22.25 38.36 -5.22
C TYR A 465 23.61 39.08 -5.29
N SER A 466 24.36 38.80 -6.34
CA SER A 466 25.68 39.39 -6.59
C SER A 466 25.78 40.08 -7.96
N GLY A 467 24.66 40.58 -8.49
CA GLY A 467 24.61 41.33 -9.75
C GLY A 467 23.99 40.58 -10.93
N GLU A 468 23.88 39.25 -10.87
CA GLU A 468 23.22 38.45 -11.91
C GLU A 468 21.80 38.00 -11.51
N PRO A 469 20.78 38.21 -12.36
CA PRO A 469 19.41 37.80 -12.07
C PRO A 469 19.20 36.29 -12.22
N ILE A 470 18.26 35.77 -11.45
CA ILE A 470 17.70 34.43 -11.64
C ILE A 470 16.25 34.51 -12.12
N TYR A 471 15.79 33.45 -12.79
CA TYR A 471 14.42 33.33 -13.27
C TYR A 471 13.73 32.15 -12.61
N ILE A 472 12.51 32.34 -12.11
CA ILE A 472 11.74 31.29 -11.43
C ILE A 472 10.39 31.05 -12.09
N SER A 473 9.87 29.81 -11.94
CA SER A 473 8.49 29.46 -12.31
C SER A 473 7.52 29.78 -11.17
N HIS A 474 6.22 29.58 -11.43
CA HIS A 474 5.15 29.73 -10.44
C HIS A 474 5.16 28.67 -9.32
N ASP A 475 5.98 27.62 -9.43
CA ASP A 475 6.08 26.56 -8.42
C ASP A 475 7.05 26.93 -7.28
N ILE A 476 7.78 28.04 -7.44
CA ILE A 476 8.74 28.57 -6.48
C ILE A 476 8.24 29.93 -5.99
N VAL A 477 8.15 30.09 -4.66
CA VAL A 477 7.87 31.35 -3.97
C VAL A 477 9.19 31.95 -3.50
N THR A 478 9.35 33.24 -3.72
CA THR A 478 10.50 34.06 -3.32
C THR A 478 10.12 34.93 -2.13
N LEU A 479 10.86 34.80 -1.04
CA LEU A 479 10.63 35.50 0.22
C LEU A 479 11.77 36.47 0.48
N LYS A 480 11.44 37.75 0.65
CA LYS A 480 12.33 38.73 1.26
C LYS A 480 12.18 38.61 2.77
N ILE A 481 13.29 38.36 3.45
CA ILE A 481 13.30 38.14 4.90
C ILE A 481 13.74 39.42 5.60
N ASP A 482 13.09 39.77 6.70
CA ASP A 482 13.58 40.81 7.61
C ASP A 482 14.71 40.27 8.49
N GLU A 483 15.95 40.49 8.05
CA GLU A 483 17.16 40.04 8.75
C GLU A 483 17.37 40.69 10.13
N THR A 484 16.58 41.72 10.48
CA THR A 484 16.62 42.32 11.82
C THR A 484 15.88 41.47 12.85
N ILE A 485 14.92 40.65 12.40
CA ILE A 485 14.07 39.81 13.23
C ILE A 485 14.52 38.35 13.18
N VAL A 486 14.93 37.85 12.00
CA VAL A 486 15.33 36.46 11.81
C VAL A 486 16.64 36.31 11.03
N ASP A 487 17.49 35.40 11.45
CA ASP A 487 18.63 34.97 10.65
C ASP A 487 18.15 34.03 9.52
N PRO A 488 18.45 34.30 8.23
CA PRO A 488 17.98 33.49 7.12
C PRO A 488 18.39 32.01 7.21
N HIS A 489 19.58 31.71 7.75
CA HIS A 489 20.02 30.34 7.89
C HIS A 489 19.33 29.64 9.07
N TYR A 490 19.02 30.38 10.15
CA TYR A 490 18.17 29.85 11.24
C TYR A 490 16.79 29.49 10.72
N LEU A 491 16.14 30.41 9.98
CA LEU A 491 14.82 30.17 9.41
C LEU A 491 14.80 28.92 8.53
N ILE A 492 15.80 28.74 7.67
CA ILE A 492 15.92 27.56 6.82
C ILE A 492 16.02 26.28 7.64
N ASN A 493 16.79 26.27 8.72
CA ASN A 493 16.87 25.11 9.61
C ASN A 493 15.52 24.85 10.32
N GLU A 494 14.84 25.90 10.76
CA GLU A 494 13.54 25.79 11.43
C GLU A 494 12.44 25.31 10.48
N LEU A 495 12.47 25.69 9.21
CA LEU A 495 11.56 25.17 8.17
C LEU A 495 11.71 23.66 7.93
N HIS A 496 12.75 23.02 8.47
CA HIS A 496 12.95 21.58 8.49
C HIS A 496 12.71 20.95 9.88
N SER A 497 12.12 21.69 10.83
CA SER A 497 11.76 21.16 12.15
C SER A 497 10.48 20.33 12.05
N GLU A 498 10.33 19.36 12.95
CA GLU A 498 9.17 18.46 12.98
C GLU A 498 7.85 19.23 13.14
N SER A 499 7.84 20.23 14.02
CA SER A 499 6.71 21.14 14.25
C SER A 499 6.25 21.84 12.97
N ILE A 500 7.20 22.38 12.17
CA ILE A 500 6.88 23.04 10.91
C ILE A 500 6.43 22.03 9.84
N LEU A 501 7.04 20.84 9.79
CA LEU A 501 6.62 19.78 8.87
C LEU A 501 5.18 19.32 9.15
N GLU A 502 4.79 19.17 10.41
CA GLU A 502 3.40 18.90 10.79
C GLU A 502 2.45 20.01 10.33
N GLN A 503 2.81 21.28 10.55
CA GLN A 503 2.04 22.43 10.06
C GLN A 503 1.89 22.40 8.54
N ILE A 504 2.98 22.15 7.81
CA ILE A 504 2.96 22.07 6.34
C ILE A 504 2.00 20.96 5.89
N GLU A 505 2.08 19.77 6.46
CA GLU A 505 1.20 18.65 6.12
C GLU A 505 -0.28 18.98 6.34
N SER A 506 -0.60 19.76 7.38
CA SER A 506 -1.99 20.17 7.63
C SER A 506 -2.56 21.16 6.59
N PHE A 507 -1.71 22.00 6.01
CA PHE A 507 -2.10 22.98 4.99
C PHE A 507 -2.05 22.41 3.56
N ARG A 508 -1.35 21.29 3.37
CA ARG A 508 -1.17 20.64 2.07
C ARG A 508 -2.49 20.16 1.48
N ILE A 509 -2.56 20.30 0.17
CA ILE A 509 -3.59 19.67 -0.67
C ILE A 509 -3.03 18.34 -1.16
N ALA A 510 -3.73 17.26 -0.82
CA ALA A 510 -3.38 15.91 -1.22
C ALA A 510 -3.45 15.71 -2.75
N GLY A 511 -2.50 14.96 -3.30
CA GLY A 511 -2.38 14.64 -4.72
C GLY A 511 -1.08 13.88 -5.01
N THR A 512 -0.86 13.43 -6.25
CA THR A 512 0.39 12.75 -6.65
C THR A 512 1.61 13.64 -6.43
N ILE A 513 1.46 14.95 -6.64
CA ILE A 513 2.42 15.99 -6.22
C ILE A 513 1.68 16.88 -5.22
N PRO A 514 2.02 16.81 -3.92
CA PRO A 514 1.35 17.64 -2.92
C PRO A 514 1.70 19.11 -3.12
N SER A 515 0.76 19.99 -2.77
CA SER A 515 0.95 21.44 -2.91
C SER A 515 0.41 22.21 -1.72
N ILE A 516 0.96 23.40 -1.47
CA ILE A 516 0.52 24.33 -0.43
C ILE A 516 0.21 25.68 -1.09
N HIS A 517 -0.87 26.36 -0.71
CA HIS A 517 -1.07 27.72 -1.21
C HIS A 517 -0.15 28.69 -0.49
N THR A 518 0.28 29.73 -1.21
CA THR A 518 1.16 30.77 -0.67
C THR A 518 0.59 31.41 0.59
N VAL A 519 -0.73 31.64 0.67
CA VAL A 519 -1.38 32.20 1.86
C VAL A 519 -1.16 31.33 3.09
N ASP A 520 -1.21 30.01 2.94
CA ASP A 520 -1.05 29.09 4.08
C ASP A 520 0.41 28.94 4.48
N LEU A 521 1.31 28.95 3.50
CA LEU A 521 2.75 29.03 3.75
C LEU A 521 3.07 30.23 4.66
N PHE A 522 2.41 31.37 4.46
CA PHE A 522 2.57 32.56 5.28
C PHE A 522 1.91 32.49 6.67
N ASN A 523 0.98 31.56 6.88
CA ASN A 523 0.33 31.34 8.17
C ASN A 523 1.12 30.38 9.09
N ILE A 524 2.16 29.71 8.57
CA ILE A 524 3.04 28.86 9.37
C ILE A 524 3.65 29.67 10.51
N LYS A 525 3.56 29.12 11.73
CA LYS A 525 4.09 29.71 12.97
C LYS A 525 5.49 29.20 13.23
N ILE A 526 6.41 30.14 13.40
CA ILE A 526 7.85 29.89 13.58
C ILE A 526 8.26 30.35 14.97
N GLU A 527 8.94 29.46 15.70
CA GLU A 527 9.54 29.79 16.99
C GLU A 527 10.77 30.68 16.78
N LEU A 528 10.66 31.91 17.28
CA LEU A 528 11.61 32.98 17.07
C LEU A 528 12.27 33.41 18.39
N PRO A 529 13.39 32.77 18.78
CA PRO A 529 14.21 33.24 19.88
C PRO A 529 14.98 34.52 19.48
N SER A 530 15.72 35.10 20.42
CA SER A 530 16.54 36.30 20.14
C SER A 530 17.51 36.08 18.97
N ILE A 531 17.82 37.13 18.20
CA ILE A 531 18.72 37.05 17.04
C ILE A 531 20.11 36.49 17.40
N GLU A 532 20.58 36.75 18.62
CA GLU A 532 21.84 36.22 19.14
C GLU A 532 21.77 34.70 19.35
N GLU A 533 20.67 34.21 19.92
CA GLU A 533 20.44 32.78 20.12
C GLU A 533 20.30 32.05 18.76
N GLN A 534 19.59 32.65 17.81
CA GLN A 534 19.45 32.11 16.44
C GLN A 534 20.83 31.89 15.80
N ARG A 535 21.68 32.94 15.80
CA ARG A 535 23.04 32.87 15.27
C ARG A 535 23.90 31.85 16.02
N GLY A 536 23.73 31.74 17.33
CA GLY A 536 24.36 30.72 18.17
C GLY A 536 24.00 29.30 17.74
N LYS A 537 22.72 29.02 17.52
CA LYS A 537 22.21 27.72 17.05
C LYS A 537 22.78 27.38 15.66
N VAL A 538 22.74 28.31 14.71
CA VAL A 538 23.31 28.12 13.36
C VAL A 538 24.80 27.81 13.41
N LYS A 539 25.56 28.52 14.25
CA LYS A 539 27.00 28.29 14.42
C LYS A 539 27.28 26.89 14.98
N GLY A 540 26.57 26.49 16.04
CA GLY A 540 26.71 25.15 16.63
C GLY A 540 26.40 24.03 15.65
N LEU A 541 25.37 24.20 14.81
CA LEU A 541 24.98 23.22 13.79
C LEU A 541 26.05 23.08 12.69
N ARG A 542 26.64 24.20 12.24
CA ARG A 542 27.76 24.20 11.29
C ARG A 542 29.02 23.53 11.86
N GLU A 543 29.36 23.80 13.12
CA GLU A 543 30.50 23.16 13.79
C GLU A 543 30.31 21.65 13.93
N LEU A 544 29.10 21.22 14.31
CA LEU A 544 28.76 19.80 14.40
C LEU A 544 28.84 19.12 13.02
N SER A 545 28.33 19.75 11.97
CA SER A 545 28.41 19.24 10.60
C SER A 545 29.86 19.05 10.14
N LYS A 546 30.72 20.06 10.36
CA LYS A 546 32.16 19.96 10.04
C LYS A 546 32.83 18.81 10.78
N LYS A 547 32.44 18.57 12.04
CA LYS A 547 32.94 17.44 12.83
C LYS A 547 32.47 16.10 12.25
N ILE A 548 31.22 16.00 11.82
CA ILE A 548 30.68 14.80 11.15
C ILE A 548 31.42 14.53 9.83
N GLU A 549 31.62 15.57 9.02
CA GLU A 549 32.34 15.46 7.74
C GLU A 549 33.80 15.04 7.95
N ALA A 550 34.49 15.61 8.94
CA ALA A 550 35.84 15.20 9.31
C ALA A 550 35.90 13.72 9.71
N LEU A 551 34.96 13.25 10.53
CA LEU A 551 34.86 11.83 10.92
C LEU A 551 34.53 10.92 9.73
N GLN A 552 33.68 11.36 8.81
CA GLN A 552 33.38 10.62 7.58
C GLN A 552 34.59 10.54 6.66
N ASN A 553 35.36 11.62 6.52
CA ASN A 553 36.58 11.64 5.73
C ASN A 553 37.68 10.78 6.36
N GLU A 554 37.81 10.79 7.68
CA GLU A 554 38.70 9.89 8.42
C GLU A 554 38.30 8.42 8.21
N ARG A 555 37.01 8.10 8.33
CA ARG A 555 36.45 6.79 8.00
C ARG A 555 36.76 6.39 6.55
N ASN A 556 36.52 7.29 5.60
CA ASN A 556 36.73 7.03 4.17
C ASN A 556 38.22 6.87 3.83
N ALA A 557 39.12 7.60 4.50
CA ALA A 557 40.58 7.44 4.36
C ALA A 557 41.07 6.09 4.93
N ILE A 558 40.51 5.64 6.06
CA ILE A 558 40.76 4.31 6.62
C ILE A 558 40.27 3.20 5.68
N VAL A 559 39.12 3.42 5.02
CA VAL A 559 38.53 2.49 4.04
C VAL A 559 39.33 2.44 2.73
N HIS A 560 39.73 3.59 2.18
CA HIS A 560 40.49 3.67 0.93
C HIS A 560 41.94 3.22 1.05
N GLY A 561 42.60 3.41 2.21
CA GLY A 561 43.98 2.97 2.42
C GLY A 561 44.18 1.45 2.54
N LYS A 562 43.11 0.67 2.69
CA LYS A 562 43.19 -0.79 2.93
C LYS A 562 42.55 -1.68 1.86
N SER A 563 41.87 -1.12 0.84
CA SER A 563 40.89 -1.89 0.05
C SER A 563 41.16 -1.95 -1.46
N THR A 564 41.57 -0.87 -2.12
CA THR A 564 41.34 -0.76 -3.58
C THR A 564 42.18 -1.70 -4.47
N ALA A 565 43.42 -2.02 -4.12
CA ALA A 565 44.24 -2.92 -4.95
C ALA A 565 43.82 -4.40 -4.88
N GLN A 566 43.22 -4.83 -3.75
CA GLN A 566 42.82 -6.22 -3.52
C GLN A 566 41.43 -6.56 -4.09
N PHE A 567 40.56 -5.56 -4.20
CA PHE A 567 39.19 -5.73 -4.70
C PHE A 567 39.16 -5.88 -6.22
N ASP A 568 40.03 -5.16 -6.94
CA ASP A 568 40.14 -5.25 -8.41
C ASP A 568 40.74 -6.60 -8.85
N GLU A 569 41.71 -7.15 -8.11
CA GLU A 569 42.24 -8.50 -8.35
C GLU A 569 41.19 -9.60 -8.11
N PHE A 570 40.37 -9.49 -7.05
CA PHE A 570 39.34 -10.49 -6.73
C PHE A 570 38.18 -10.49 -7.74
N ALA A 571 37.73 -9.31 -8.19
CA ALA A 571 36.74 -9.19 -9.25
C ALA A 571 37.24 -9.78 -10.58
N SER A 572 38.52 -9.56 -10.90
CA SER A 572 39.20 -10.17 -12.05
C SER A 572 39.31 -11.70 -11.93
N LEU A 573 39.61 -12.22 -10.73
CA LEU A 573 39.68 -13.65 -10.44
C LEU A 573 38.30 -14.34 -10.57
N LYS A 574 37.23 -13.69 -10.08
CA LYS A 574 35.84 -14.17 -10.20
C LYS A 574 35.39 -14.23 -11.67
N HIS A 575 35.74 -13.21 -12.45
CA HIS A 575 35.42 -13.16 -13.88
C HIS A 575 36.20 -14.22 -14.68
N SER A 576 37.49 -14.42 -14.37
CA SER A 576 38.36 -15.37 -15.08
C SER A 576 38.09 -16.84 -14.75
N LEU A 577 37.63 -17.17 -13.53
CA LEU A 577 37.33 -18.55 -13.13
C LEU A 577 35.87 -18.99 -13.39
N GLY A 578 34.97 -18.06 -13.70
CA GLY A 578 33.54 -18.34 -13.87
C GLY A 578 33.23 -19.33 -15.00
N ALA A 579 33.81 -19.13 -16.19
CA ALA A 579 33.59 -19.97 -17.37
C ALA A 579 34.32 -21.34 -17.30
N PRO A 580 35.62 -21.42 -16.92
CA PRO A 580 36.30 -22.71 -16.73
C PRO A 580 35.59 -23.62 -15.73
N ARG A 581 35.09 -23.05 -14.62
CA ARG A 581 34.35 -23.78 -13.58
C ARG A 581 33.05 -24.40 -14.08
N GLN A 582 32.21 -23.63 -14.77
CA GLN A 582 30.95 -24.16 -15.32
C GLN A 582 31.21 -25.28 -16.34
N ASN A 583 32.30 -25.18 -17.10
CA ASN A 583 32.71 -26.23 -18.03
C ASN A 583 33.11 -27.51 -17.29
N ILE A 584 33.89 -27.43 -16.21
CA ILE A 584 34.26 -28.62 -15.43
C ILE A 584 33.02 -29.25 -14.78
N LEU A 585 32.10 -28.45 -14.22
CA LEU A 585 30.85 -28.95 -13.64
C LEU A 585 29.96 -29.66 -14.67
N SER A 586 29.84 -29.06 -15.86
CA SER A 586 29.08 -29.62 -16.97
C SER A 586 29.70 -30.94 -17.48
N ASN A 587 31.03 -30.99 -17.57
CA ASN A 587 31.76 -32.20 -17.99
C ASN A 587 31.64 -33.31 -16.94
N ALA A 588 31.78 -32.98 -15.65
CA ALA A 588 31.60 -33.94 -14.56
C ALA A 588 30.17 -34.53 -14.57
N LYS A 589 29.13 -33.68 -14.74
CA LYS A 589 27.73 -34.14 -14.87
C LYS A 589 27.50 -34.99 -16.12
N SER A 590 28.18 -34.68 -17.22
CA SER A 590 28.05 -35.44 -18.47
C SER A 590 28.70 -36.81 -18.35
N LEU A 591 29.85 -36.90 -17.70
CA LEU A 591 30.52 -38.17 -17.38
C LEU A 591 29.72 -38.98 -16.38
N GLU A 592 29.23 -38.36 -15.29
CA GLU A 592 28.31 -38.97 -14.31
C GLU A 592 27.13 -39.66 -15.03
N ARG A 593 26.40 -38.92 -15.88
CA ARG A 593 25.28 -39.48 -16.66
C ARG A 593 25.70 -40.56 -17.65
N PHE A 594 26.84 -40.42 -18.31
CA PHE A 594 27.33 -41.42 -19.26
C PHE A 594 27.63 -42.76 -18.55
N PHE A 595 28.19 -42.69 -17.35
CA PHE A 595 28.57 -43.86 -16.56
C PHE A 595 27.38 -44.47 -15.78
N GLU A 596 26.44 -43.66 -15.30
CA GLU A 596 25.20 -44.16 -14.66
C GLU A 596 24.30 -44.94 -15.64
N ASN A 597 24.31 -44.56 -16.92
CA ASN A 597 23.48 -45.19 -17.94
C ASN A 597 24.17 -46.35 -18.68
N ASN A 598 25.42 -46.68 -18.34
CA ASN A 598 26.17 -47.78 -18.97
C ASN A 598 26.41 -48.93 -17.99
N ASN A 599 25.65 -50.02 -18.12
CA ASN A 599 25.81 -51.23 -17.32
C ASN A 599 26.58 -52.35 -18.05
N SER A 600 27.50 -52.00 -18.95
CA SER A 600 28.27 -53.01 -19.68
C SER A 600 29.28 -53.72 -18.76
N GLN A 601 29.56 -54.99 -19.05
CA GLN A 601 30.45 -55.81 -18.22
C GLN A 601 31.89 -55.26 -18.15
N ALA A 602 32.37 -54.66 -19.25
CA ALA A 602 33.66 -53.97 -19.30
C ALA A 602 33.71 -52.73 -18.37
N PHE A 603 32.59 -52.02 -18.22
CA PHE A 603 32.51 -50.86 -17.30
C PHE A 603 32.59 -51.30 -15.83
N VAL A 604 31.86 -52.36 -15.47
CA VAL A 604 31.90 -52.93 -14.12
C VAL A 604 33.32 -53.36 -13.76
N GLU A 605 34.04 -53.99 -14.69
CA GLU A 605 35.45 -54.36 -14.49
C GLU A 605 36.37 -53.15 -14.27
N VAL A 606 36.23 -52.09 -15.09
CA VAL A 606 37.03 -50.86 -14.94
C VAL A 606 36.73 -50.16 -13.62
N ASN A 607 35.46 -50.00 -13.26
CA ASN A 607 35.05 -49.37 -12.01
C ASN A 607 35.54 -50.16 -10.79
N ASN A 608 35.44 -51.49 -10.83
CA ASN A 608 35.95 -52.37 -9.77
C ASN A 608 37.49 -52.31 -9.67
N HIS A 609 38.21 -52.28 -10.79
CA HIS A 609 39.66 -52.13 -10.80
C HIS A 609 40.09 -50.77 -10.23
N TYR A 610 39.39 -49.70 -10.59
CA TYR A 610 39.64 -48.36 -10.09
C TYR A 610 39.38 -48.29 -8.58
N GLN A 611 38.23 -48.80 -8.12
CA GLN A 611 37.87 -48.85 -6.70
C GLN A 611 38.85 -49.69 -5.88
N LYS A 612 39.30 -50.84 -6.41
CA LYS A 612 40.29 -51.69 -5.73
C LYS A 612 41.66 -51.01 -5.62
N ARG A 613 42.03 -50.16 -6.57
CA ARG A 613 43.31 -49.44 -6.61
C ARG A 613 43.30 -48.17 -5.73
N TYR A 614 42.21 -47.42 -5.75
CA TYR A 614 42.13 -46.07 -5.17
C TYR A 614 41.13 -45.95 -4.00
N GLY A 615 40.39 -47.01 -3.68
CA GLY A 615 39.46 -47.06 -2.55
C GLY A 615 38.14 -46.31 -2.75
N ILE A 616 37.88 -45.75 -3.92
CA ILE A 616 36.68 -44.98 -4.27
C ILE A 616 36.23 -45.34 -5.69
N SER A 617 34.92 -45.40 -5.94
CA SER A 617 34.41 -45.69 -7.29
C SER A 617 34.50 -44.47 -8.20
N LEU A 618 34.54 -44.69 -9.52
CA LEU A 618 34.58 -43.60 -10.50
C LEU A 618 33.37 -42.67 -10.40
N ILE A 619 32.19 -43.22 -10.12
CA ILE A 619 30.96 -42.44 -9.95
C ILE A 619 31.08 -41.53 -8.72
N GLU A 620 31.56 -42.07 -7.60
CA GLU A 620 31.80 -41.28 -6.38
C GLU A 620 32.85 -40.19 -6.58
N VAL A 621 33.90 -40.43 -7.40
CA VAL A 621 34.88 -39.38 -7.75
C VAL A 621 34.24 -38.24 -8.51
N PHE A 622 33.35 -38.50 -9.49
CA PHE A 622 32.66 -37.43 -10.22
C PHE A 622 31.68 -36.66 -9.34
N GLN A 623 31.02 -37.36 -8.42
CA GLN A 623 30.14 -36.75 -7.44
C GLN A 623 30.92 -35.84 -6.47
N GLN A 624 32.12 -36.27 -6.04
CA GLN A 624 33.02 -35.45 -5.22
C GLN A 624 33.48 -34.20 -5.98
N ILE A 625 33.88 -34.32 -7.25
CA ILE A 625 34.29 -33.16 -8.08
C ILE A 625 33.17 -32.14 -8.21
N LYS A 626 31.92 -32.60 -8.33
CA LYS A 626 30.73 -31.75 -8.41
C LYS A 626 30.49 -31.02 -7.09
N GLU A 627 30.55 -31.73 -5.96
CA GLU A 627 30.42 -31.15 -4.62
C GLU A 627 31.54 -30.11 -4.35
N ASP A 628 32.77 -30.40 -4.75
CA ASP A 628 33.91 -29.49 -4.62
C ASP A 628 33.72 -28.23 -5.47
N ILE A 629 33.17 -28.34 -6.68
CA ILE A 629 32.90 -27.20 -7.56
C ILE A 629 31.69 -26.39 -7.08
N ASP A 630 30.66 -27.03 -6.56
CA ASP A 630 29.52 -26.35 -5.94
C ASP A 630 29.96 -25.62 -4.66
N HIS A 631 30.90 -26.19 -3.89
CA HIS A 631 31.53 -25.53 -2.75
C HIS A 631 32.42 -24.33 -3.16
N ILE A 632 33.25 -24.47 -4.21
CA ILE A 632 34.00 -23.35 -4.81
C ILE A 632 33.04 -22.27 -5.30
N SER A 633 31.88 -22.66 -5.86
CA SER A 633 30.85 -21.73 -6.31
C SER A 633 30.24 -20.96 -5.16
N LEU A 634 29.86 -21.64 -4.09
CA LEU A 634 29.38 -21.02 -2.87
C LEU A 634 30.42 -20.05 -2.30
N MET A 635 31.70 -20.42 -2.31
CA MET A 635 32.82 -19.58 -1.83
C MET A 635 33.07 -18.34 -2.70
N LEU A 636 32.92 -18.44 -4.03
CA LEU A 636 33.08 -17.32 -4.97
C LEU A 636 31.81 -16.43 -5.04
N GLU A 637 30.64 -16.98 -4.72
CA GLU A 637 29.36 -16.26 -4.62
C GLU A 637 29.19 -15.50 -3.30
N LYS A 638 30.10 -15.68 -2.32
CA LYS A 638 30.18 -14.88 -1.07
C LYS A 638 30.41 -13.37 -1.25
N GLY A 639 30.48 -12.87 -2.49
CA GLY A 639 30.47 -11.45 -2.81
C GLY A 639 31.68 -10.65 -2.27
N GLU A 640 31.65 -9.35 -2.51
CA GLU A 640 32.72 -8.38 -2.21
C GLU A 640 32.90 -8.08 -0.71
N ALA A 641 32.06 -8.63 0.18
CA ALA A 641 32.00 -8.27 1.61
C ALA A 641 32.26 -9.42 2.61
N GLY A 642 32.49 -10.65 2.14
CA GLY A 642 32.61 -11.86 2.99
C GLY A 642 31.25 -12.37 3.49
N LEU A 643 31.24 -13.35 4.43
CA LEU A 643 30.00 -13.95 4.95
C LEU A 643 29.09 -12.91 5.63
N ILE A 644 28.01 -12.50 4.95
CA ILE A 644 26.96 -11.62 5.50
C ILE A 644 25.87 -12.51 6.11
N LEU A 645 25.87 -12.60 7.45
CA LEU A 645 24.95 -13.47 8.20
C LEU A 645 23.48 -13.07 8.02
N ASN A 646 23.18 -11.78 7.80
CA ASN A 646 21.83 -11.27 7.61
C ASN A 646 21.11 -11.86 6.38
N ASN A 647 21.85 -12.42 5.42
CA ASN A 647 21.27 -13.11 4.26
C ASN A 647 20.81 -14.54 4.58
N TYR A 648 21.12 -15.04 5.77
CA TYR A 648 20.81 -16.38 6.25
C TYR A 648 20.02 -16.26 7.55
N PRO A 649 18.72 -15.89 7.49
CA PRO A 649 17.89 -15.84 8.68
C PRO A 649 17.86 -17.23 9.34
N ASN A 650 17.82 -17.25 10.67
CA ASN A 650 17.62 -18.49 11.40
C ASN A 650 16.16 -18.92 11.30
N GLU A 651 15.96 -20.22 11.28
CA GLU A 651 14.65 -20.85 11.32
C GLU A 651 14.67 -21.93 12.40
N ILE A 652 13.51 -22.35 12.89
CA ILE A 652 13.43 -23.46 13.83
C ILE A 652 13.72 -24.75 13.06
N GLN A 653 14.87 -25.37 13.31
CA GLN A 653 15.27 -26.65 12.73
C GLN A 653 15.01 -27.77 13.72
N SER A 654 14.27 -28.80 13.30
CA SER A 654 14.03 -29.97 14.15
C SER A 654 15.33 -30.70 14.48
N LEU A 655 15.44 -31.28 15.68
CA LEU A 655 16.62 -32.06 16.07
C LEU A 655 16.88 -33.23 15.12
N LYS A 656 15.82 -33.78 14.50
CA LYS A 656 15.92 -34.79 13.43
C LYS A 656 16.69 -34.27 12.21
N ASN A 657 16.45 -33.02 11.80
CA ASN A 657 17.17 -32.42 10.67
C ASN A 657 18.65 -32.14 11.00
N ILE A 658 18.93 -31.75 12.24
CA ILE A 658 20.30 -31.58 12.74
C ILE A 658 21.05 -32.92 12.76
N ASN A 659 20.45 -33.96 13.34
CA ASN A 659 20.98 -35.33 13.33
C ASN A 659 21.28 -35.79 11.89
N LYS A 660 20.33 -35.61 10.96
CA LYS A 660 20.51 -35.97 9.55
C LYS A 660 21.67 -35.22 8.90
N THR A 661 21.83 -33.94 9.21
CA THR A 661 22.88 -33.10 8.65
C THR A 661 24.27 -33.52 9.14
N ILE A 662 24.44 -33.75 10.45
CA ILE A 662 25.72 -34.24 10.98
C ILE A 662 26.01 -35.66 10.49
N ASN A 663 24.98 -36.50 10.40
CA ASN A 663 25.15 -37.86 9.89
C ASN A 663 25.63 -37.89 8.42
N SER A 664 25.34 -36.85 7.63
CA SER A 664 25.70 -36.79 6.21
C SER A 664 27.22 -36.67 5.94
N TYR A 665 28.01 -36.21 6.91
CA TYR A 665 29.46 -36.07 6.75
C TYR A 665 30.17 -37.42 6.68
N LYS A 666 30.89 -37.72 5.61
CA LYS A 666 31.64 -38.98 5.44
C LYS A 666 33.14 -38.76 5.63
N GLU A 667 33.89 -39.86 5.80
CA GLU A 667 35.36 -39.84 5.94
C GLU A 667 36.10 -39.47 4.63
N ASN A 668 35.39 -39.39 3.51
CA ASN A 668 35.95 -39.14 2.20
C ASN A 668 36.55 -37.73 2.12
N GLY A 669 37.84 -37.64 1.79
CA GLY A 669 38.57 -36.37 1.64
C GLY A 669 39.37 -35.93 2.87
N TYR A 670 39.11 -36.48 4.05
CA TYR A 670 39.87 -36.18 5.27
C TYR A 670 40.98 -37.21 5.56
N ASN A 671 41.97 -36.79 6.32
CA ASN A 671 43.09 -37.60 6.82
C ASN A 671 42.80 -38.23 8.21
N PHE A 672 41.53 -38.28 8.62
CA PHE A 672 41.06 -38.83 9.88
C PHE A 672 39.70 -39.52 9.72
N LYS A 673 39.36 -40.39 10.68
CA LYS A 673 38.05 -41.01 10.83
C LYS A 673 37.06 -40.05 11.50
N ILE A 674 35.79 -40.07 11.10
CA ILE A 674 34.72 -39.29 11.77
C ILE A 674 33.84 -40.25 12.56
N THR A 675 33.92 -40.19 13.89
CA THR A 675 33.04 -40.92 14.80
C THR A 675 31.91 -40.02 15.28
N LYS A 676 30.66 -40.50 15.28
CA LYS A 676 29.49 -39.69 15.59
C LYS A 676 28.67 -40.32 16.71
N TYR A 677 28.34 -39.55 17.72
CA TYR A 677 27.40 -39.89 18.78
C TYR A 677 26.21 -38.95 18.65
N LEU A 678 25.14 -39.43 17.99
CA LEU A 678 23.94 -38.66 17.67
C LEU A 678 22.84 -38.94 18.70
N LEU A 679 21.83 -38.06 18.78
CA LEU A 679 20.69 -38.23 19.68
C LEU A 679 19.83 -39.46 19.32
N GLU A 680 19.23 -40.08 20.33
CA GLU A 680 18.36 -41.25 20.18
C GLU A 680 16.93 -40.85 19.76
N ASN A 681 16.16 -41.80 19.20
CA ASN A 681 14.86 -41.52 18.56
C ASN A 681 13.81 -40.89 19.49
N GLU A 682 13.87 -41.15 20.80
CA GLU A 682 12.92 -40.59 21.78
C GLU A 682 13.11 -39.08 21.98
N GLU A 683 14.32 -38.56 21.74
CA GLU A 683 14.71 -37.15 21.95
C GLU A 683 14.45 -36.26 20.71
N LEU A 684 14.14 -36.86 19.56
CA LEU A 684 14.02 -36.17 18.26
C LEU A 684 12.64 -35.58 17.99
N ASN A 685 11.59 -36.16 18.56
CA ASN A 685 10.20 -35.89 18.20
C ASN A 685 9.57 -34.97 19.25
N LYS A 686 9.86 -33.65 19.18
CA LYS A 686 9.18 -32.51 19.85
C LYS A 686 10.08 -31.27 20.02
N ASN A 687 11.35 -31.35 19.66
CA ASN A 687 12.35 -30.33 19.94
C ASN A 687 13.04 -29.84 18.66
N GLY A 688 13.45 -28.57 18.65
CA GLY A 688 14.30 -27.97 17.62
C GLY A 688 15.20 -26.87 18.17
N VAL A 689 16.03 -26.31 17.30
CA VAL A 689 16.92 -25.19 17.60
C VAL A 689 16.79 -24.11 16.53
N GLU A 690 16.88 -22.85 16.92
CA GLU A 690 16.86 -21.73 15.98
C GLU A 690 18.24 -21.61 15.31
N CYS A 691 18.34 -22.06 14.05
CA CYS A 691 19.58 -21.97 13.28
C CYS A 691 19.31 -21.99 11.77
N ASN A 692 20.28 -21.55 10.99
CA ASN A 692 20.27 -21.74 9.54
C ASN A 692 21.12 -22.97 9.16
N ILE A 693 20.51 -23.93 8.47
CA ILE A 693 21.18 -25.21 8.16
C ILE A 693 22.42 -25.07 7.26
N VAL A 694 22.44 -24.04 6.41
CA VAL A 694 23.58 -23.75 5.53
C VAL A 694 24.74 -23.20 6.36
N LEU A 695 24.45 -22.28 7.29
CA LEU A 695 25.45 -21.75 8.21
C LEU A 695 26.00 -22.84 9.15
N LEU A 696 25.15 -23.79 9.59
CA LEU A 696 25.60 -24.92 10.42
C LEU A 696 26.61 -25.80 9.66
N LYS A 697 26.34 -26.10 8.39
CA LYS A 697 27.29 -26.84 7.53
C LYS A 697 28.61 -26.10 7.36
N ILE A 698 28.57 -24.77 7.16
CA ILE A 698 29.77 -23.94 7.05
C ILE A 698 30.59 -23.96 8.34
N LEU A 699 29.92 -23.89 9.50
CA LEU A 699 30.58 -23.97 10.81
C LEU A 699 31.29 -25.33 10.98
N LEU A 700 30.59 -26.44 10.70
CA LEU A 700 31.16 -27.79 10.83
C LEU A 700 32.32 -28.01 9.85
N GLU A 701 32.18 -27.58 8.60
CA GLU A 701 33.22 -27.73 7.57
C GLU A 701 34.50 -26.96 7.92
N ASN A 702 34.35 -25.74 8.45
CA ASN A 702 35.51 -24.95 8.88
C ASN A 702 36.29 -25.66 10.01
N ILE A 703 35.61 -26.36 10.92
CA ILE A 703 36.24 -27.13 11.99
C ILE A 703 36.94 -28.38 11.41
N LEU A 704 36.25 -29.17 10.59
CA LEU A 704 36.78 -30.40 10.00
C LEU A 704 37.97 -30.13 9.05
N SER A 705 37.86 -29.10 8.20
CA SER A 705 38.94 -28.69 7.30
C SER A 705 40.17 -28.21 8.06
N ASN A 706 39.98 -27.45 9.16
CA ASN A 706 41.10 -27.02 10.01
C ASN A 706 41.77 -28.21 10.71
N ALA A 707 40.99 -29.17 11.22
CA ALA A 707 41.53 -30.40 11.76
C ALA A 707 42.35 -31.15 10.71
N SER A 708 41.87 -31.21 9.46
CA SER A 708 42.57 -31.94 8.41
C SER A 708 43.88 -31.27 7.98
N LYS A 709 43.86 -29.95 7.86
CA LYS A 709 45.02 -29.16 7.40
C LYS A 709 46.10 -28.97 8.45
N TYR A 710 45.71 -28.83 9.72
CA TYR A 710 46.63 -28.44 10.80
C TYR A 710 46.64 -29.40 11.98
N GLY A 711 45.55 -30.14 12.20
CA GLY A 711 45.44 -31.11 13.27
C GLY A 711 46.12 -32.43 12.96
N PHE A 712 46.32 -32.80 11.69
CA PHE A 712 46.94 -34.07 11.33
C PHE A 712 47.97 -33.89 10.21
N SER A 713 49.17 -34.41 10.42
CA SER A 713 50.27 -34.32 9.45
C SER A 713 50.14 -35.33 8.31
N GLU A 714 49.60 -36.51 8.58
CA GLU A 714 49.45 -37.62 7.61
C GLU A 714 48.17 -38.42 7.90
N LYS A 715 47.68 -39.18 6.92
CA LYS A 715 46.50 -40.04 7.08
C LYS A 715 46.86 -41.31 7.84
N SER A 716 46.33 -41.46 9.05
CA SER A 716 46.54 -42.62 9.92
C SER A 716 45.20 -43.19 10.39
N PRO A 717 45.05 -44.53 10.51
CA PRO A 717 43.84 -45.15 11.06
C PRO A 717 43.60 -44.81 12.54
N ALA A 718 44.60 -44.28 13.24
CA ALA A 718 44.47 -43.78 14.61
C ALA A 718 43.94 -42.33 14.69
N ASN A 719 43.91 -41.59 13.58
CA ASN A 719 43.42 -40.21 13.56
C ASN A 719 41.90 -40.20 13.61
N GLU A 720 41.33 -39.42 14.51
CA GLU A 720 39.89 -39.38 14.75
C GLU A 720 39.42 -37.98 15.11
N VAL A 721 38.30 -37.60 14.50
CA VAL A 721 37.45 -36.49 14.96
C VAL A 721 36.12 -37.08 15.41
N VAL A 722 35.73 -36.76 16.64
CA VAL A 722 34.46 -37.18 17.24
C VAL A 722 33.48 -36.01 17.21
N ILE A 723 32.26 -36.25 16.71
CA ILE A 723 31.14 -35.31 16.80
C ILE A 723 30.09 -35.92 17.75
N GLU A 724 29.81 -35.23 18.84
CA GLU A 724 28.91 -35.70 19.90
C GLU A 724 27.77 -34.69 20.08
N MET A 725 26.53 -35.18 20.05
CA MET A 725 25.33 -34.42 20.36
C MET A 725 24.73 -34.91 21.66
N LYS A 726 24.42 -33.99 22.57
CA LYS A 726 23.73 -34.28 23.84
C LYS A 726 22.68 -33.23 24.14
N ILE A 727 21.60 -33.64 24.79
CA ILE A 727 20.69 -32.70 25.43
C ILE A 727 21.13 -32.58 26.89
N ILE A 728 21.47 -31.36 27.31
CA ILE A 728 21.78 -31.05 28.70
C ILE A 728 20.89 -29.88 29.11
N ASP A 729 20.06 -30.12 30.12
CA ASP A 729 18.99 -29.21 30.53
C ASP A 729 18.07 -28.84 29.33
N ASN A 730 18.07 -27.57 28.92
CA ASN A 730 17.32 -27.04 27.78
C ASN A 730 18.21 -26.66 26.59
N PHE A 731 19.43 -27.20 26.50
CA PHE A 731 20.36 -26.91 25.43
C PHE A 731 20.73 -28.18 24.65
N LEU A 732 20.81 -28.02 23.33
CA LEU A 732 21.49 -28.96 22.45
C LEU A 732 22.98 -28.63 22.47
N GLU A 733 23.75 -29.48 23.12
CA GLU A 733 25.20 -29.45 23.11
C GLU A 733 25.71 -30.19 21.88
N ILE A 734 26.48 -29.51 21.03
CA ILE A 734 27.22 -30.10 19.91
C ILE A 734 28.71 -29.94 20.20
N THR A 735 29.40 -31.06 20.40
CA THR A 735 30.83 -31.08 20.72
C THR A 735 31.62 -31.77 19.62
N LEU A 736 32.65 -31.10 19.09
CA LEU A 736 33.61 -31.66 18.13
C LEU A 736 34.98 -31.80 18.79
N LYS A 737 35.53 -33.02 18.85
CA LYS A 737 36.79 -33.34 19.53
C LYS A 737 37.78 -33.93 18.54
N ASN A 738 39.01 -33.44 18.53
CA ASN A 738 40.07 -33.86 17.63
C ASN A 738 41.24 -34.47 18.44
N ASN A 739 41.68 -35.69 18.09
CA ASN A 739 42.80 -36.38 18.75
C ASN A 739 44.19 -36.07 18.14
N GLY A 740 44.26 -35.12 17.20
CA GLY A 740 45.48 -34.72 16.50
C GLY A 740 46.40 -33.77 17.28
N ILE A 741 47.19 -33.00 16.54
CA ILE A 741 48.18 -32.05 17.06
C ILE A 741 47.46 -30.93 17.85
N PRO A 742 47.87 -30.64 19.11
CA PRO A 742 47.30 -29.56 19.90
C PRO A 742 47.58 -28.19 19.28
N PHE A 743 46.76 -27.21 19.64
CA PHE A 743 47.02 -25.81 19.25
C PHE A 743 48.37 -25.32 19.81
N PRO A 744 49.09 -24.45 19.08
CA PRO A 744 50.37 -23.89 19.52
C PRO A 744 50.26 -23.18 20.88
N LYS A 745 51.39 -23.11 21.61
CA LYS A 745 51.47 -22.32 22.86
C LYS A 745 51.06 -20.87 22.56
N ASN A 746 50.10 -20.35 23.30
CA ASN A 746 49.53 -19.00 23.18
C ASN A 746 48.59 -18.75 21.98
N PHE A 747 47.95 -19.79 21.41
CA PHE A 747 46.88 -19.65 20.43
C PHE A 747 45.53 -20.06 21.04
N ASP A 748 44.92 -19.15 21.80
CA ASP A 748 43.66 -19.33 22.54
C ASP A 748 42.42 -18.99 21.70
N LYS A 749 41.21 -19.12 22.27
CA LYS A 749 39.94 -18.78 21.60
C LYS A 749 39.95 -17.35 21.04
N THR A 750 40.45 -16.38 21.82
CA THR A 750 40.53 -14.97 21.40
C THR A 750 41.35 -14.82 20.13
N LYS A 751 42.52 -15.48 20.04
CA LYS A 751 43.32 -15.47 18.82
C LYS A 751 42.74 -16.32 17.70
N PHE A 752 42.09 -17.44 18.00
CA PHE A 752 41.46 -18.28 16.97
C PHE A 752 40.30 -17.55 16.28
N THR A 753 39.53 -16.77 17.03
CA THR A 753 38.36 -16.02 16.54
C THR A 753 38.70 -14.66 15.94
N ALA A 754 39.93 -14.17 16.11
CA ALA A 754 40.37 -12.91 15.55
C ALA A 754 40.47 -12.99 14.01
N LYS A 755 39.93 -11.97 13.32
CA LYS A 755 39.95 -11.91 11.86
C LYS A 755 41.39 -11.89 11.33
N PHE A 756 41.71 -12.78 10.38
CA PHE A 756 43.03 -12.96 9.78
C PHE A 756 44.12 -13.50 10.73
N SER A 757 43.73 -14.01 11.89
CA SER A 757 44.65 -14.66 12.81
C SER A 757 44.86 -16.12 12.43
N THR A 758 46.10 -16.51 12.17
CA THR A 758 46.50 -17.89 11.84
C THR A 758 47.76 -18.26 12.59
N ALA A 759 47.86 -19.52 13.00
CA ALA A 759 49.07 -20.09 13.57
C ALA A 759 50.16 -20.38 12.52
N ASN A 760 49.80 -20.40 11.23
CA ASN A 760 50.72 -20.60 10.11
C ASN A 760 50.25 -19.78 8.90
N SER A 761 50.98 -18.70 8.60
CA SER A 761 50.67 -17.74 7.52
C SER A 761 50.93 -18.28 6.11
N GLU A 762 51.70 -19.35 5.96
CA GLU A 762 51.99 -19.96 4.65
C GLU A 762 50.89 -20.93 4.21
N LYS A 763 50.08 -21.43 5.14
CA LYS A 763 49.07 -22.47 4.88
C LYS A 763 47.63 -22.04 5.18
N GLY A 764 47.36 -20.88 5.77
CA GLY A 764 46.03 -20.53 6.29
C GLY A 764 45.58 -19.08 6.08
N SER A 765 44.30 -18.91 5.77
CA SER A 765 43.67 -17.60 5.52
C SER A 765 43.30 -16.81 6.80
N GLY A 766 43.30 -17.46 7.96
CA GLY A 766 42.90 -16.84 9.24
C GLY A 766 41.43 -16.41 9.32
N LEU A 767 40.58 -16.88 8.41
CA LEU A 767 39.15 -16.54 8.34
C LEU A 767 38.24 -17.61 8.95
N GLY A 768 38.68 -18.88 9.01
CA GLY A 768 37.85 -19.99 9.47
C GLY A 768 37.38 -19.85 10.92
N GLY A 769 38.28 -19.50 11.85
CA GLY A 769 37.92 -19.31 13.25
C GLY A 769 37.07 -18.05 13.50
N TYR A 770 37.29 -17.00 12.70
CA TYR A 770 36.46 -15.80 12.69
C TYR A 770 35.01 -16.09 12.23
N ASP A 771 34.84 -16.90 11.18
CA ASP A 771 33.52 -17.30 10.68
C ASP A 771 32.79 -18.23 11.66
N ILE A 772 33.49 -19.19 12.29
CA ILE A 772 32.93 -20.06 13.33
C ILE A 772 32.34 -19.21 14.46
N ASN A 773 33.08 -18.20 14.94
CA ASN A 773 32.62 -17.34 16.03
C ASN A 773 31.37 -16.53 15.64
N ARG A 774 31.38 -15.94 14.45
CA ARG A 774 30.25 -15.15 13.95
C ARG A 774 28.99 -16.00 13.75
N ILE A 775 29.13 -17.20 13.21
CA ILE A 775 28.00 -18.12 13.03
C ILE A 775 27.45 -18.58 14.39
N ALA A 776 28.31 -18.94 15.34
CA ALA A 776 27.88 -19.33 16.68
C ALA A 776 27.13 -18.19 17.39
N SER A 777 27.63 -16.95 17.32
CA SER A 777 26.91 -15.77 17.82
C SER A 777 25.56 -15.56 17.12
N HIS A 778 25.50 -15.79 15.81
CA HIS A 778 24.25 -15.68 15.02
C HIS A 778 23.21 -16.71 15.45
N PHE A 779 23.62 -17.90 15.90
CA PHE A 779 22.73 -18.92 16.46
C PHE A 779 22.40 -18.68 17.95
N GLY A 780 22.73 -17.52 18.51
CA GLY A 780 22.48 -17.20 19.91
C GLY A 780 23.47 -17.85 20.89
N ASN A 781 24.63 -18.34 20.42
CA ASN A 781 25.70 -18.89 21.26
C ASN A 781 27.03 -18.12 21.08
N PRO A 782 27.16 -16.89 21.60
CA PRO A 782 28.42 -16.14 21.54
C PRO A 782 29.53 -16.75 22.43
N ASP A 783 29.15 -17.45 23.50
CA ASP A 783 30.05 -17.96 24.54
C ASP A 783 30.41 -19.44 24.37
N TRP A 784 30.48 -19.96 23.14
CA TRP A 784 30.90 -21.35 22.85
C TRP A 784 32.31 -21.65 23.38
N ASP A 785 32.60 -22.88 23.80
CA ASP A 785 33.91 -23.18 24.40
C ASP A 785 34.90 -23.75 23.39
N LEU A 786 36.14 -23.23 23.43
CA LEU A 786 37.31 -23.89 22.85
C LEU A 786 38.17 -24.43 23.99
N ILE A 787 38.13 -25.74 24.19
CA ILE A 787 38.86 -26.42 25.26
C ILE A 787 40.13 -27.02 24.66
N LEU A 788 41.29 -26.64 25.22
CA LEU A 788 42.60 -27.10 24.77
C LEU A 788 43.27 -27.88 25.90
N ASP A 789 43.38 -29.19 25.75
CA ASP A 789 43.95 -30.10 26.75
C ASP A 789 45.14 -30.87 26.17
N LYS A 790 46.35 -30.34 26.31
CA LYS A 790 47.53 -30.86 25.61
C LYS A 790 47.91 -32.30 25.99
N ASP A 791 47.49 -32.75 27.16
CA ASP A 791 47.83 -34.07 27.71
C ASP A 791 46.62 -35.03 27.67
N GLY A 792 45.46 -34.56 27.19
CA GLY A 792 44.24 -35.34 27.05
C GLY A 792 44.17 -36.15 25.75
N LEU A 793 43.27 -37.13 25.72
CA LEU A 793 43.03 -37.99 24.54
C LEU A 793 42.54 -37.18 23.31
N TYR A 794 41.84 -36.06 23.56
CA TYR A 794 41.36 -35.14 22.53
C TYR A 794 41.84 -33.72 22.84
N PRO A 795 43.03 -33.31 22.36
CA PRO A 795 43.65 -32.06 22.77
C PRO A 795 42.98 -30.79 22.26
N VAL A 796 42.03 -30.89 21.33
CA VAL A 796 41.24 -29.75 20.83
C VAL A 796 39.77 -30.13 20.83
N MET A 797 38.95 -29.38 21.56
CA MET A 797 37.50 -29.57 21.60
C MET A 797 36.75 -28.25 21.38
N PHE A 798 35.78 -28.27 20.47
CA PHE A 798 34.84 -27.18 20.21
C PHE A 798 33.48 -27.56 20.75
N LYS A 799 32.86 -26.69 21.55
CA LYS A 799 31.60 -26.98 22.23
C LYS A 799 30.59 -25.85 22.03
N PHE A 800 29.44 -26.17 21.43
CA PHE A 800 28.37 -25.22 21.14
C PHE A 800 27.08 -25.62 21.87
N ASN A 801 26.42 -24.69 22.55
CA ASN A 801 25.20 -24.95 23.32
C ASN A 801 24.01 -24.17 22.73
N LEU A 802 23.17 -24.80 21.92
CA LEU A 802 22.05 -24.14 21.25
C LEU A 802 20.76 -24.28 22.07
N PRO A 803 20.00 -23.21 22.33
CA PRO A 803 18.74 -23.31 23.08
C PRO A 803 17.72 -24.21 22.37
N ILE A 804 17.11 -25.14 23.09
CA ILE A 804 16.05 -26.01 22.58
C ILE A 804 14.70 -25.29 22.65
N ILE A 805 13.95 -25.38 21.55
CA ILE A 805 12.60 -24.86 21.38
C ILE A 805 11.65 -26.04 21.20
N GLN A 806 10.54 -26.06 21.94
CA GLN A 806 9.49 -27.06 21.75
C GLN A 806 8.70 -26.75 20.47
N ILE A 807 8.57 -27.75 19.60
CA ILE A 807 7.81 -27.68 18.36
C ILE A 807 6.47 -28.40 18.61
N ALA A 808 5.34 -27.72 18.41
CA ALA A 808 4.03 -28.36 18.44
C ALA A 808 3.95 -29.41 17.31
N ASN A 809 3.50 -30.62 17.63
CA ASN A 809 3.44 -31.73 16.67
C ASN A 809 2.79 -31.30 15.33
N GLU A 810 3.44 -31.65 14.21
CA GLU A 810 2.79 -31.77 12.90
C GLU A 810 1.64 -32.78 12.93
#